data_AF-A0A7X7F1Q5-F1
#
_entry.id   AF-A0A7X7F1Q5-F1
#
_cell.length_a   1.000
_cell.length_b   1.000
_cell.length_c   1.000
_cell.angle_alpha   90.00
_cell.angle_beta   90.00
_cell.angle_gamma   90.00
#
_symmetry.space_group_name_H-M   'P 1'
#
loop_
_entity.id
_entity.type
_entity.pdbx_description
1 polymer ?
#
loop_
_entity_poly.entity_id
_entity_poly.type
_entity_poly.pdbx_seq_one_letter_code
_entity_poly.pdbx_strand_id
1 'polypeptide(L)'
;MATTRVEAADYYWDGTTGDYNTPTNWDPDYPIGNPTTGDFMYVNNDGTCQITSGITINSPLYVYAGQGAGTAGTILQSGGLADISGGLRIGRAGGTGVYDMTGGSVYGRAITEASLYSLLVGDGAGSDGTLNMSGSAAGTFQGLSAQIGSKGGAGQLDMSGTATLNFNFTPRDVWSWEGFLVGNGVDSSAGNPTYGTVFLRDNASIDISNGYTSIGIWQYSHATMSLTENASFTTNADMAIGDNWNDPDPEDSTPPHSEGNVDLSGNSTLNVGIGLRVGKLPYGVGSLNLSDSAKATVGTRVEVGYWGGTGALVIADTAEFNHAGGDVRVGTEVYGTTAAEGTVVMDGGTFNNLSAGATIRIGYVGGIGAWTQNAGTLANPNGSIVLGDQGGTGTFNLNGGVVQTQSILAGGNAPGSATLNFNGGVLMATANGTLVGNAGATPVLNAVVQTGGAIIDTNGRDVAVAIPLLDGGGGGGLTKLGGGTLTLSGTNSYGGQTSVAQGDLVIAGGGSITNVDGRIAYETGLTAQVTVTGPASKWTNTGNLYVGGDHLGAQGTGTLTVLNGGTVDAGNTLTIWSTGAVYLTSGVITFQTLDNSHGGIFVHGDGILTIEGGTFNPGTPDYAVDGPTQSTLNLTDATTTLAGTLKVGDAGNATLTVTQGADLSNAAAQIAVQTGSTGNVLVDGSGSTWAVGGSLYVGGSNTGSGGHGDLTVQNRGTVTVNNTLKIWSTGDFQLSSGTTTCRSFDNSHGGTFNHDGGTLTVEGGAFLPGAGGYAIDGGGNPTVNMAGATAAIGGTVRVGEDDDGTLRITGGSVVNNTGGVIGVESGSQGVVVVDGPGTTWTNNGDLGVGDAGRGTLRVINGGAIESASGTIGAVSGAEGTVTIRGDGSTWTNQGDLTVGDGGAGRMLIFDGGLVAVEGTLTIDGGGSGDSAIYMGSHGTLTLPGYLDQSLDDFLDAIVGTDAIRYWDDSTGVWSKITNATRDVDYTLEYMVPGIEGLEDVEGAEGFTALTWIKKPIVTVSTRALGDANGDYRVDELDAKLMAANWGQSGDWLD
;
A
#
# COMPACT_ATOMS: atom_id res chain seq x y z
N MET A 1 -61.44 9.63 -61.28
CA MET A 1 -62.62 10.32 -61.84
C MET A 1 -62.29 11.79 -61.92
N ALA A 2 -62.35 12.37 -63.12
CA ALA A 2 -62.09 13.78 -63.36
C ALA A 2 -63.25 14.62 -62.81
N THR A 3 -62.98 15.44 -61.79
CA THR A 3 -63.82 16.56 -61.41
C THR A 3 -63.16 17.83 -61.92
N THR A 4 -63.83 18.50 -62.85
CA THR A 4 -63.50 19.83 -63.37
C THR A 4 -63.37 20.83 -62.21
N ARG A 5 -62.14 21.26 -61.92
CA ARG A 5 -61.88 22.44 -61.09
C ARG A 5 -62.25 23.68 -61.90
N VAL A 6 -62.96 24.61 -61.26
CA VAL A 6 -63.09 25.99 -61.75
C VAL A 6 -61.69 26.59 -61.68
N GLU A 7 -61.10 26.97 -62.82
CA GLU A 7 -59.78 27.61 -62.90
C GLU A 7 -59.86 28.98 -62.22
N ALA A 8 -59.09 29.16 -61.15
CA ALA A 8 -58.81 30.47 -60.57
C ALA A 8 -57.91 31.28 -61.51
N ALA A 9 -57.83 32.59 -61.35
CA ALA A 9 -56.93 33.39 -62.14
C ALA A 9 -55.49 33.13 -61.68
N ASP A 10 -54.64 32.64 -62.59
CA ASP A 10 -53.21 32.52 -62.34
C ASP A 10 -52.51 33.82 -62.74
N TYR A 11 -51.59 34.27 -61.92
CA TYR A 11 -50.87 35.52 -62.10
C TYR A 11 -49.38 35.24 -62.32
N TYR A 12 -48.81 35.77 -63.40
CA TYR A 12 -47.44 35.48 -63.82
C TYR A 12 -46.59 36.75 -63.89
N TRP A 13 -45.35 36.64 -63.40
CA TRP A 13 -44.32 37.67 -63.44
C TRP A 13 -43.09 37.12 -64.15
N ASP A 14 -42.81 37.59 -65.38
CA ASP A 14 -41.74 37.07 -66.24
C ASP A 14 -40.71 38.15 -66.64
N GLY A 15 -39.41 37.86 -66.46
CA GLY A 15 -38.29 38.54 -67.11
C GLY A 15 -37.99 40.02 -66.79
N THR A 16 -38.77 40.72 -65.95
CA THR A 16 -38.50 42.12 -65.56
C THR A 16 -38.61 42.36 -64.05
N THR A 17 -37.97 43.42 -63.54
CA THR A 17 -38.07 43.87 -62.14
C THR A 17 -39.18 44.92 -62.00
N GLY A 18 -39.98 44.85 -60.93
CA GLY A 18 -40.92 45.93 -60.59
C GLY A 18 -41.85 45.65 -59.40
N ASP A 19 -42.66 46.66 -59.06
CA ASP A 19 -43.60 46.60 -57.93
C ASP A 19 -44.82 45.74 -58.27
N TYR A 20 -45.28 44.94 -57.31
CA TYR A 20 -46.48 44.11 -57.43
C TYR A 20 -47.70 44.84 -58.04
N ASN A 21 -47.87 46.14 -57.80
CA ASN A 21 -49.01 46.90 -58.30
C ASN A 21 -48.84 47.57 -59.68
N THR A 22 -47.75 47.34 -60.43
CA THR A 22 -47.53 47.99 -61.74
C THR A 22 -48.02 47.14 -62.92
N PRO A 23 -48.98 47.64 -63.75
CA PRO A 23 -49.59 46.85 -64.84
C PRO A 23 -48.69 46.40 -66.00
N THR A 24 -47.49 46.94 -66.14
CA THR A 24 -46.61 46.67 -67.29
C THR A 24 -45.88 45.32 -67.23
N ASN A 25 -45.93 44.65 -66.07
CA ASN A 25 -45.13 43.47 -65.77
C ASN A 25 -45.98 42.19 -65.63
N TRP A 26 -47.22 42.22 -66.09
CA TRP A 26 -48.21 41.14 -66.00
C TRP A 26 -48.63 40.69 -67.40
N ASP A 27 -49.05 39.43 -67.53
CA ASP A 27 -49.65 38.91 -68.78
C ASP A 27 -50.82 39.82 -69.22
N PRO A 28 -50.75 40.43 -70.42
CA PRO A 28 -51.74 41.39 -70.91
C PRO A 28 -53.15 40.80 -71.16
N ASP A 29 -53.31 39.47 -71.15
CA ASP A 29 -54.63 38.82 -71.34
C ASP A 29 -55.53 38.83 -70.08
N TYR A 30 -55.04 39.32 -68.92
CA TYR A 30 -55.80 39.35 -67.66
C TYR A 30 -55.78 40.74 -66.96
N PRO A 31 -56.94 41.43 -66.77
CA PRO A 31 -56.98 42.74 -66.11
C PRO A 31 -56.88 42.63 -64.58
N ILE A 32 -56.18 43.59 -63.97
CA ILE A 32 -55.58 43.52 -62.63
C ILE A 32 -56.54 43.95 -61.51
N GLY A 33 -56.78 43.02 -60.57
CA GLY A 33 -57.12 43.28 -59.18
C GLY A 33 -56.10 42.60 -58.26
N ASN A 34 -56.17 42.83 -56.96
CA ASN A 34 -55.40 42.04 -56.00
C ASN A 34 -55.84 40.56 -56.13
N PRO A 35 -54.95 39.56 -56.36
CA PRO A 35 -55.30 38.15 -56.31
C PRO A 35 -56.10 37.89 -55.05
N THR A 36 -57.13 37.08 -55.20
CA THR A 36 -58.13 36.80 -54.18
C THR A 36 -58.04 35.34 -53.74
N THR A 37 -58.89 34.95 -52.79
CA THR A 37 -58.93 33.58 -52.27
C THR A 37 -59.19 32.56 -53.38
N GLY A 38 -58.16 31.75 -53.68
CA GLY A 38 -58.21 30.71 -54.71
C GLY A 38 -57.18 30.87 -55.83
N ASP A 39 -56.65 32.08 -56.03
CA ASP A 39 -55.72 32.43 -57.11
C ASP A 39 -54.28 31.97 -56.84
N PHE A 40 -53.49 31.74 -57.89
CA PHE A 40 -52.06 31.39 -57.78
C PHE A 40 -51.17 32.53 -58.29
N MET A 41 -50.04 32.78 -57.63
CA MET A 41 -49.06 33.78 -58.05
C MET A 41 -47.73 33.12 -58.37
N TYR A 42 -47.18 33.39 -59.56
CA TYR A 42 -45.94 32.83 -60.09
C TYR A 42 -44.94 33.93 -60.43
N VAL A 43 -43.77 33.90 -59.80
CA VAL A 43 -42.60 34.72 -60.16
C VAL A 43 -41.57 33.79 -60.78
N ASN A 44 -41.42 33.85 -62.11
CA ASN A 44 -40.67 32.88 -62.91
C ASN A 44 -39.83 33.59 -64.00
N ASN A 45 -39.08 32.83 -64.80
CA ASN A 45 -38.28 33.31 -65.94
C ASN A 45 -37.38 34.53 -65.61
N ASP A 46 -36.59 34.46 -64.53
CA ASP A 46 -35.72 35.53 -64.03
C ASP A 46 -36.47 36.81 -63.58
N GLY A 47 -37.79 36.73 -63.42
CA GLY A 47 -38.63 37.84 -62.97
C GLY A 47 -38.35 38.24 -61.51
N THR A 48 -38.46 39.54 -61.20
CA THR A 48 -38.32 40.06 -59.84
C THR A 48 -39.53 40.88 -59.39
N CYS A 49 -40.26 40.38 -58.39
CA CYS A 49 -41.42 41.04 -57.78
C CYS A 49 -41.00 41.82 -56.52
N GLN A 50 -41.37 43.10 -56.42
CA GLN A 50 -41.11 43.96 -55.26
C GLN A 50 -42.37 44.20 -54.42
N ILE A 51 -42.26 43.97 -53.11
CA ILE A 51 -43.28 44.22 -52.08
C ILE A 51 -42.73 45.27 -51.11
N THR A 52 -43.22 46.50 -51.22
CA THR A 52 -42.77 47.64 -50.42
C THR A 52 -43.85 48.10 -49.44
N SER A 53 -43.54 49.09 -48.60
CA SER A 53 -44.50 49.62 -47.62
C SER A 53 -45.79 50.12 -48.30
N GLY A 54 -46.95 49.65 -47.82
CA GLY A 54 -48.26 49.96 -48.41
C GLY A 54 -48.74 48.98 -49.48
N ILE A 55 -47.91 48.00 -49.88
CA ILE A 55 -48.33 46.88 -50.72
C ILE A 55 -48.89 45.76 -49.84
N THR A 56 -50.08 45.25 -50.21
CA THR A 56 -50.69 44.06 -49.61
C THR A 56 -51.00 43.05 -50.71
N ILE A 57 -50.42 41.86 -50.61
CA ILE A 57 -50.89 40.68 -51.36
C ILE A 57 -52.06 40.10 -50.57
N ASN A 58 -53.24 39.99 -51.18
CA ASN A 58 -54.49 39.69 -50.47
C ASN A 58 -54.98 38.27 -50.69
N SER A 59 -54.42 37.34 -49.95
CA SER A 59 -54.99 35.99 -49.77
C SER A 59 -54.91 35.04 -50.99
N PRO A 60 -53.88 35.05 -51.88
CA PRO A 60 -53.73 34.01 -52.91
C PRO A 60 -53.58 32.63 -52.28
N LEU A 61 -53.99 31.58 -52.98
CA LEU A 61 -53.88 30.20 -52.55
C LEU A 61 -52.41 29.73 -52.49
N TYR A 62 -51.58 30.09 -53.46
CA TYR A 62 -50.13 29.85 -53.38
C TYR A 62 -49.35 30.99 -54.01
N VAL A 63 -48.17 31.21 -53.43
CA VAL A 63 -47.15 32.09 -53.99
C VAL A 63 -45.93 31.25 -54.34
N TYR A 64 -45.51 31.33 -55.60
CA TYR A 64 -44.34 30.65 -56.14
C TYR A 64 -43.28 31.66 -56.57
N ALA A 65 -42.05 31.45 -56.11
CA ALA A 65 -40.84 32.01 -56.72
C ALA A 65 -40.04 30.85 -57.32
N GLY A 66 -39.90 30.80 -58.65
CA GLY A 66 -39.20 29.71 -59.35
C GLY A 66 -39.92 28.37 -59.29
N GLN A 67 -41.01 28.22 -60.06
CA GLN A 67 -41.78 26.98 -60.20
C GLN A 67 -41.56 26.32 -61.57
N GLY A 68 -40.96 25.13 -61.56
CA GLY A 68 -40.75 24.27 -62.73
C GLY A 68 -39.30 24.26 -63.23
N ALA A 69 -38.92 23.17 -63.91
CA ALA A 69 -37.55 22.93 -64.37
C ALA A 69 -37.03 24.07 -65.26
N GLY A 70 -35.86 24.63 -64.89
CA GLY A 70 -35.20 25.70 -65.65
C GLY A 70 -35.83 27.08 -65.51
N THR A 71 -36.78 27.27 -64.59
CA THR A 71 -37.35 28.58 -64.26
C THR A 71 -36.64 29.18 -63.04
N ALA A 72 -36.48 30.50 -63.02
CA ALA A 72 -35.95 31.23 -61.86
C ALA A 72 -36.87 32.40 -61.47
N GLY A 73 -36.93 32.78 -60.19
CA GLY A 73 -37.71 33.94 -59.77
C GLY A 73 -37.31 34.50 -58.41
N THR A 74 -37.48 35.81 -58.26
CA THR A 74 -37.06 36.55 -57.06
C THR A 74 -38.18 37.42 -56.49
N ILE A 75 -38.42 37.33 -55.18
CA ILE A 75 -39.31 38.24 -54.45
C ILE A 75 -38.47 39.09 -53.50
N LEU A 76 -38.62 40.42 -53.57
CA LEU A 76 -37.94 41.36 -52.68
C LEU A 76 -38.99 42.08 -51.83
N GLN A 77 -39.02 41.80 -50.53
CA GLN A 77 -39.91 42.47 -49.58
C GLN A 77 -39.12 43.37 -48.63
N SER A 78 -39.41 44.67 -48.66
CA SER A 78 -38.84 45.67 -47.72
C SER A 78 -39.88 46.25 -46.75
N GLY A 79 -41.16 45.92 -46.93
CA GLY A 79 -42.29 46.37 -46.12
C GLY A 79 -43.59 45.68 -46.53
N GLY A 80 -44.74 46.22 -46.14
CA GLY A 80 -46.04 45.69 -46.57
C GLY A 80 -46.41 44.33 -45.95
N LEU A 81 -47.49 43.73 -46.46
CA LEU A 81 -48.06 42.47 -45.95
C LEU A 81 -48.29 41.48 -47.10
N ALA A 82 -47.72 40.29 -47.01
CA ALA A 82 -48.05 39.16 -47.86
C ALA A 82 -48.96 38.18 -47.09
N ASP A 83 -50.28 38.36 -47.15
CA ASP A 83 -51.24 37.41 -46.56
C ASP A 83 -51.58 36.36 -47.62
N ILE A 84 -51.25 35.10 -47.38
CA ILE A 84 -51.33 33.98 -48.33
C ILE A 84 -52.29 32.96 -47.72
N SER A 85 -53.37 32.65 -48.43
CA SER A 85 -54.35 31.63 -48.05
C SER A 85 -53.91 30.21 -48.35
N GLY A 86 -52.62 29.94 -48.45
CA GLY A 86 -52.14 28.58 -48.55
C GLY A 86 -50.67 28.55 -48.28
N GLY A 87 -49.89 28.22 -49.31
CA GLY A 87 -48.47 27.99 -49.14
C GLY A 87 -47.58 29.00 -49.85
N LEU A 88 -46.48 29.38 -49.18
CA LEU A 88 -45.33 29.98 -49.85
C LEU A 88 -44.41 28.87 -50.40
N ARG A 89 -43.92 29.05 -51.62
CA ARG A 89 -43.08 28.09 -52.37
C ARG A 89 -41.93 28.83 -53.01
N ILE A 90 -40.71 28.46 -52.66
CA ILE A 90 -39.50 29.12 -53.14
C ILE A 90 -38.60 28.03 -53.71
N GLY A 91 -38.39 28.01 -55.02
CA GLY A 91 -37.64 26.97 -55.73
C GLY A 91 -38.37 25.62 -55.66
N ARG A 92 -39.20 25.31 -56.67
CA ARG A 92 -40.00 24.07 -56.68
C ARG A 92 -40.00 23.38 -58.02
N ALA A 93 -40.01 22.04 -58.01
CA ALA A 93 -40.09 21.15 -59.16
C ALA A 93 -39.00 21.42 -60.23
N GLY A 94 -37.75 21.58 -59.80
CA GLY A 94 -36.59 21.88 -60.65
C GLY A 94 -36.32 23.36 -60.93
N GLY A 95 -37.05 24.27 -60.29
CA GLY A 95 -36.87 25.72 -60.41
C GLY A 95 -35.98 26.32 -59.31
N THR A 96 -35.43 27.51 -59.57
CA THR A 96 -34.61 28.30 -58.64
C THR A 96 -35.39 29.49 -58.10
N GLY A 97 -35.60 29.58 -56.79
CA GLY A 97 -36.38 30.65 -56.17
C GLY A 97 -35.58 31.41 -55.11
N VAL A 98 -35.72 32.72 -55.07
CA VAL A 98 -35.17 33.57 -54.00
C VAL A 98 -36.27 34.45 -53.43
N TYR A 99 -36.34 34.55 -52.10
CA TYR A 99 -37.17 35.52 -51.41
C TYR A 99 -36.33 36.27 -50.38
N ASP A 100 -36.02 37.53 -50.65
CA ASP A 100 -35.33 38.43 -49.72
C ASP A 100 -36.32 39.33 -48.99
N MET A 101 -36.41 39.15 -47.67
CA MET A 101 -37.23 39.97 -46.76
C MET A 101 -36.32 40.80 -45.86
N THR A 102 -36.31 42.11 -46.05
CA THR A 102 -35.60 43.08 -45.18
C THR A 102 -36.52 43.79 -44.19
N GLY A 103 -37.84 43.63 -44.35
CA GLY A 103 -38.89 44.19 -43.51
C GLY A 103 -40.28 43.75 -43.97
N GLY A 104 -41.34 44.13 -43.24
CA GLY A 104 -42.71 43.73 -43.55
C GLY A 104 -43.10 42.38 -42.95
N SER A 105 -44.30 41.89 -43.31
CA SER A 105 -44.83 40.63 -42.78
C SER A 105 -45.29 39.69 -43.88
N VAL A 106 -45.08 38.38 -43.67
CA VAL A 106 -45.70 37.30 -44.46
C VAL A 106 -46.56 36.44 -43.56
N TYR A 107 -47.76 36.10 -44.01
CA TYR A 107 -48.68 35.24 -43.29
C TYR A 107 -49.12 34.10 -44.22
N GLY A 108 -48.91 32.85 -43.84
CA GLY A 108 -49.34 31.69 -44.62
C GLY A 108 -50.42 30.90 -43.87
N ARG A 109 -51.60 30.69 -44.48
CA ARG A 109 -52.74 29.93 -43.92
C ARG A 109 -53.12 28.78 -44.83
N ALA A 110 -52.85 27.54 -44.45
CA ALA A 110 -53.51 26.42 -45.11
C ALA A 110 -55.02 26.40 -44.78
N ILE A 111 -55.89 26.80 -45.73
CA ILE A 111 -57.37 26.86 -45.54
C ILE A 111 -58.12 25.57 -45.85
N THR A 112 -57.49 24.54 -46.43
CA THR A 112 -58.17 23.24 -46.73
C THR A 112 -57.26 22.03 -46.54
N GLU A 113 -57.84 20.83 -46.36
CA GLU A 113 -57.12 19.55 -46.28
C GLU A 113 -56.26 19.22 -47.52
N ALA A 114 -56.44 19.93 -48.64
CA ALA A 114 -55.67 19.76 -49.87
C ALA A 114 -54.40 20.64 -49.96
N SER A 115 -54.17 21.52 -48.99
CA SER A 115 -53.02 22.45 -48.90
C SER A 115 -52.13 22.08 -47.71
N LEU A 116 -51.40 20.95 -47.82
CA LEU A 116 -50.70 20.31 -46.69
C LEU A 116 -49.52 21.14 -46.14
N TYR A 117 -48.84 21.95 -46.97
CA TYR A 117 -47.58 22.61 -46.58
C TYR A 117 -47.70 24.14 -46.56
N SER A 118 -47.35 24.77 -45.45
CA SER A 118 -47.46 26.23 -45.25
C SER A 118 -46.25 26.99 -45.83
N LEU A 119 -45.07 26.37 -45.84
CA LEU A 119 -43.84 26.89 -46.41
C LEU A 119 -43.05 25.73 -47.05
N LEU A 120 -42.60 25.89 -48.29
CA LEU A 120 -41.59 25.02 -48.91
C LEU A 120 -40.50 25.87 -49.52
N VAL A 121 -39.26 25.54 -49.21
CA VAL A 121 -38.05 26.17 -49.76
C VAL A 121 -37.20 25.05 -50.34
N GLY A 122 -37.03 24.98 -51.67
CA GLY A 122 -36.33 23.89 -52.33
C GLY A 122 -37.10 22.56 -52.34
N ASP A 123 -38.28 22.51 -52.98
CA ASP A 123 -39.12 21.29 -53.06
C ASP A 123 -39.04 20.59 -54.42
N GLY A 124 -38.50 19.37 -54.43
CA GLY A 124 -38.43 18.48 -55.58
C GLY A 124 -37.07 18.44 -56.27
N ALA A 125 -36.82 17.34 -56.98
CA ALA A 125 -35.57 17.05 -57.66
C ALA A 125 -35.02 18.24 -58.48
N GLY A 126 -33.81 18.68 -58.13
CA GLY A 126 -33.09 19.75 -58.85
C GLY A 126 -33.63 21.16 -58.60
N SER A 127 -34.52 21.35 -57.62
CA SER A 127 -34.93 22.68 -57.18
C SER A 127 -33.90 23.31 -56.24
N ASP A 128 -33.81 24.64 -56.26
CA ASP A 128 -32.96 25.43 -55.38
C ASP A 128 -33.76 26.61 -54.83
N GLY A 129 -34.01 26.65 -53.53
CA GLY A 129 -34.81 27.69 -52.88
C GLY A 129 -34.03 28.39 -51.80
N THR A 130 -34.08 29.73 -51.77
CA THR A 130 -33.48 30.53 -50.70
C THR A 130 -34.48 31.54 -50.13
N LEU A 131 -34.71 31.51 -48.83
CA LEU A 131 -35.45 32.53 -48.07
C LEU A 131 -34.48 33.28 -47.16
N ASN A 132 -34.21 34.55 -47.47
CA ASN A 132 -33.41 35.43 -46.64
C ASN A 132 -34.32 36.37 -45.85
N MET A 133 -34.15 36.45 -44.54
CA MET A 133 -34.88 37.38 -43.66
C MET A 133 -33.89 38.20 -42.82
N SER A 134 -34.07 39.51 -42.79
CA SER A 134 -33.21 40.42 -42.02
C SER A 134 -34.01 41.58 -41.45
N GLY A 135 -33.38 42.35 -40.56
CA GLY A 135 -34.00 43.52 -39.95
C GLY A 135 -35.21 43.13 -39.10
N SER A 136 -36.38 43.74 -39.38
CA SER A 136 -37.64 43.48 -38.66
C SER A 136 -38.62 42.63 -39.49
N ALA A 137 -38.12 41.82 -40.42
CA ALA A 137 -38.95 40.91 -41.21
C ALA A 137 -39.65 39.88 -40.31
N ALA A 138 -40.96 39.71 -40.49
CA ALA A 138 -41.73 38.77 -39.70
C ALA A 138 -42.51 37.80 -40.59
N GLY A 139 -42.51 36.52 -40.23
CA GLY A 139 -43.35 35.52 -40.87
C GLY A 139 -44.15 34.72 -39.85
N THR A 140 -45.39 34.41 -40.18
CA THR A 140 -46.22 33.47 -39.40
C THR A 140 -46.88 32.48 -40.34
N PHE A 141 -46.67 31.20 -40.11
CA PHE A 141 -47.18 30.13 -40.96
C PHE A 141 -48.04 29.16 -40.17
N GLN A 142 -49.21 28.84 -40.73
CA GLN A 142 -50.19 27.89 -40.20
C GLN A 142 -50.47 26.83 -41.26
N GLY A 143 -50.47 25.56 -40.85
CA GLY A 143 -50.68 24.43 -41.74
C GLY A 143 -50.25 23.12 -41.08
N LEU A 144 -49.87 22.11 -41.87
CA LEU A 144 -49.35 20.86 -41.30
C LEU A 144 -47.83 20.84 -41.20
N SER A 145 -47.13 21.43 -42.17
CA SER A 145 -45.67 21.40 -42.20
C SER A 145 -45.03 22.62 -42.86
N ALA A 146 -43.78 22.86 -42.53
CA ALA A 146 -42.83 23.70 -43.24
C ALA A 146 -41.59 22.87 -43.59
N GLN A 147 -41.07 22.99 -44.82
CA GLN A 147 -39.91 22.20 -45.25
C GLN A 147 -38.85 23.09 -45.90
N ILE A 148 -37.60 22.93 -45.45
CA ILE A 148 -36.41 23.57 -46.00
C ILE A 148 -35.54 22.47 -46.62
N GLY A 149 -35.59 22.34 -47.94
CA GLY A 149 -35.05 21.23 -48.69
C GLY A 149 -35.94 20.00 -48.58
N SER A 150 -36.59 19.59 -49.67
CA SER A 150 -37.41 18.38 -49.70
C SER A 150 -37.35 17.66 -51.06
N LYS A 151 -37.46 16.32 -51.03
CA LYS A 151 -37.64 15.47 -52.24
C LYS A 151 -36.57 15.66 -53.33
N GLY A 152 -35.31 15.75 -52.94
CA GLY A 152 -34.16 15.97 -53.84
C GLY A 152 -33.93 17.43 -54.24
N GLY A 153 -34.53 18.38 -53.51
CA GLY A 153 -34.28 19.82 -53.64
C GLY A 153 -33.28 20.35 -52.61
N ALA A 154 -32.66 21.49 -52.92
CA ALA A 154 -31.82 22.25 -52.01
C ALA A 154 -32.59 23.47 -51.47
N GLY A 155 -32.73 23.58 -50.15
CA GLY A 155 -33.41 24.69 -49.50
C GLY A 155 -32.51 25.38 -48.48
N GLN A 156 -32.52 26.70 -48.49
CA GLN A 156 -31.81 27.55 -47.53
C GLN A 156 -32.75 28.57 -46.89
N LEU A 157 -32.70 28.66 -45.57
CA LEU A 157 -33.31 29.71 -44.76
C LEU A 157 -32.19 30.46 -44.03
N ASP A 158 -32.00 31.74 -44.34
CA ASP A 158 -31.00 32.58 -43.69
C ASP A 158 -31.70 33.75 -42.97
N MET A 159 -31.55 33.84 -41.65
CA MET A 159 -32.17 34.87 -40.82
C MET A 159 -31.13 35.64 -39.98
N SER A 160 -31.27 36.97 -39.93
CA SER A 160 -30.42 37.88 -39.16
C SER A 160 -31.20 39.07 -38.58
N GLY A 161 -30.53 39.91 -37.78
CA GLY A 161 -31.14 41.06 -37.11
C GLY A 161 -32.14 40.66 -36.03
N THR A 162 -33.39 41.10 -36.18
CA THR A 162 -34.52 40.79 -35.27
C THR A 162 -35.63 40.04 -36.00
N ALA A 163 -35.30 39.34 -37.09
CA ALA A 163 -36.28 38.65 -37.90
C ALA A 163 -36.91 37.47 -37.14
N THR A 164 -38.23 37.29 -37.29
CA THR A 164 -38.97 36.26 -36.54
C THR A 164 -39.79 35.37 -37.46
N LEU A 165 -39.73 34.06 -37.27
CA LEU A 165 -40.63 33.08 -37.88
C LEU A 165 -41.41 32.31 -36.82
N ASN A 166 -42.74 32.37 -36.92
CA ASN A 166 -43.64 31.65 -36.03
C ASN A 166 -44.38 30.57 -36.80
N PHE A 167 -44.32 29.33 -36.33
CA PHE A 167 -45.06 28.20 -36.88
C PHE A 167 -46.08 27.70 -35.87
N ASN A 168 -47.35 27.65 -36.29
CA ASN A 168 -48.40 27.03 -35.50
C ASN A 168 -49.07 25.93 -36.33
N PHE A 169 -48.51 24.72 -36.25
CA PHE A 169 -49.01 23.58 -36.99
C PHE A 169 -50.27 22.99 -36.33
N THR A 170 -51.19 22.51 -37.16
CA THR A 170 -52.40 21.80 -36.69
C THR A 170 -52.03 20.34 -36.44
N PRO A 171 -52.16 19.81 -35.21
CA PRO A 171 -51.80 18.42 -34.92
C PRO A 171 -52.68 17.43 -35.71
N ARG A 172 -52.09 16.41 -36.36
CA ARG A 172 -52.81 15.29 -36.99
C ARG A 172 -52.44 13.97 -36.31
N ASP A 173 -53.11 13.62 -35.21
CA ASP A 173 -52.82 12.41 -34.43
C ASP A 173 -51.35 12.27 -33.96
N VAL A 174 -51.12 11.36 -33.01
CA VAL A 174 -49.86 11.24 -32.25
C VAL A 174 -48.69 10.68 -33.09
N TRP A 175 -48.93 10.35 -34.36
CA TRP A 175 -47.99 9.66 -35.27
C TRP A 175 -47.74 10.40 -36.59
N SER A 176 -48.25 11.63 -36.79
CA SER A 176 -47.94 12.41 -38.00
C SER A 176 -46.58 13.09 -37.89
N TRP A 177 -45.73 12.82 -38.88
CA TRP A 177 -44.39 13.38 -39.09
C TRP A 177 -44.42 14.79 -39.69
N GLU A 178 -45.49 15.52 -39.39
CA GLU A 178 -45.80 16.81 -39.97
C GLU A 178 -45.40 17.91 -38.98
N GLY A 179 -44.47 18.77 -39.40
CA GLY A 179 -43.99 19.89 -38.61
C GLY A 179 -42.90 20.68 -39.33
N PHE A 180 -41.85 21.09 -38.62
CA PHE A 180 -40.72 21.83 -39.20
C PHE A 180 -39.62 20.85 -39.60
N LEU A 181 -39.40 20.68 -40.91
CA LEU A 181 -38.47 19.71 -41.46
C LEU A 181 -37.36 20.43 -42.22
N VAL A 182 -36.11 20.08 -41.96
CA VAL A 182 -34.94 20.55 -42.69
C VAL A 182 -34.28 19.34 -43.32
N GLY A 183 -34.11 19.32 -44.64
CA GLY A 183 -33.60 18.18 -45.38
C GLY A 183 -34.55 16.97 -45.29
N ASN A 184 -35.68 17.03 -45.98
CA ASN A 184 -36.67 15.94 -46.03
C ASN A 184 -36.49 15.06 -47.29
N GLY A 185 -35.81 13.92 -47.12
CA GLY A 185 -35.48 12.96 -48.19
C GLY A 185 -36.66 12.13 -48.71
N VAL A 186 -36.38 11.22 -49.65
CA VAL A 186 -37.37 10.26 -50.20
C VAL A 186 -36.72 8.92 -50.59
N ASP A 187 -37.52 7.86 -50.48
CA ASP A 187 -37.17 6.42 -50.62
C ASP A 187 -36.58 6.00 -51.99
N SER A 188 -36.80 6.77 -53.06
CA SER A 188 -36.42 6.38 -54.43
C SER A 188 -35.32 7.24 -55.07
N SER A 189 -34.56 7.99 -54.25
CA SER A 189 -33.66 9.05 -54.71
C SER A 189 -32.18 8.67 -54.82
N ALA A 190 -31.86 7.39 -55.07
CA ALA A 190 -30.49 6.99 -55.43
C ALA A 190 -30.00 7.79 -56.65
N GLY A 191 -29.32 8.92 -56.42
CA GLY A 191 -28.88 9.89 -57.42
C GLY A 191 -29.31 11.36 -57.24
N ASN A 192 -30.14 11.72 -56.26
CA ASN A 192 -30.51 13.14 -56.02
C ASN A 192 -30.74 13.46 -54.52
N PRO A 193 -29.66 13.70 -53.74
CA PRO A 193 -29.75 13.98 -52.32
C PRO A 193 -30.50 15.29 -52.02
N THR A 194 -31.15 15.35 -50.87
CA THR A 194 -31.87 16.54 -50.40
C THR A 194 -30.97 17.34 -49.46
N TYR A 195 -30.86 18.65 -49.67
CA TYR A 195 -30.07 19.54 -48.83
C TYR A 195 -30.97 20.59 -48.16
N GLY A 196 -30.90 20.70 -46.84
CA GLY A 196 -31.62 21.71 -46.07
C GLY A 196 -30.69 22.48 -45.17
N THR A 197 -30.70 23.82 -45.24
CA THR A 197 -29.82 24.65 -44.41
C THR A 197 -30.60 25.77 -43.72
N VAL A 198 -30.38 25.94 -42.42
CA VAL A 198 -30.96 27.02 -41.62
C VAL A 198 -29.85 27.78 -40.89
N PHE A 199 -29.75 29.09 -41.11
CA PHE A 199 -28.82 29.97 -40.41
C PHE A 199 -29.58 31.03 -39.62
N LEU A 200 -29.34 31.14 -38.32
CA LEU A 200 -29.88 32.19 -37.46
C LEU A 200 -28.74 32.97 -36.79
N ARG A 201 -28.74 34.29 -36.94
CA ARG A 201 -27.73 35.21 -36.38
C ARG A 201 -28.39 36.40 -35.66
N ASP A 202 -27.60 37.21 -34.97
CA ASP A 202 -28.02 38.35 -34.16
C ASP A 202 -29.07 37.97 -33.09
N ASN A 203 -30.32 38.42 -33.25
CA ASN A 203 -31.46 38.14 -32.38
C ASN A 203 -32.61 37.51 -33.20
N ALA A 204 -32.30 36.85 -34.32
CA ALA A 204 -33.30 36.17 -35.13
C ALA A 204 -33.91 35.01 -34.35
N SER A 205 -35.22 34.81 -34.50
CA SER A 205 -35.94 33.75 -33.77
C SER A 205 -36.84 32.91 -34.65
N ILE A 206 -36.88 31.60 -34.35
CA ILE A 206 -37.89 30.67 -34.84
C ILE A 206 -38.63 30.09 -33.64
N ASP A 207 -39.96 30.22 -33.61
CA ASP A 207 -40.81 29.62 -32.59
C ASP A 207 -41.85 28.67 -33.22
N ILE A 208 -41.83 27.40 -32.81
CA ILE A 208 -42.74 26.35 -33.28
C ILE A 208 -43.64 25.93 -32.11
N SER A 209 -44.91 26.33 -32.17
CA SER A 209 -45.83 26.12 -31.06
C SER A 209 -46.38 24.70 -30.96
N ASN A 210 -46.45 23.98 -32.08
CA ASN A 210 -46.96 22.61 -32.23
C ASN A 210 -46.24 21.92 -33.40
N GLY A 211 -46.09 20.60 -33.37
CA GLY A 211 -45.56 19.78 -34.47
C GLY A 211 -44.10 19.36 -34.29
N TYR A 212 -43.76 18.18 -34.82
CA TYR A 212 -42.42 17.61 -34.70
C TYR A 212 -41.39 18.45 -35.46
N THR A 213 -40.19 18.59 -34.88
CA THR A 213 -39.05 19.20 -35.56
C THR A 213 -38.07 18.12 -35.99
N SER A 214 -37.62 18.13 -37.25
CA SER A 214 -36.58 17.22 -37.69
C SER A 214 -35.52 17.92 -38.54
N ILE A 215 -34.26 17.70 -38.21
CA ILE A 215 -33.08 18.17 -38.94
C ILE A 215 -32.40 16.94 -39.53
N GLY A 216 -32.63 16.70 -40.81
CA GLY A 216 -32.22 15.47 -41.49
C GLY A 216 -33.26 14.39 -41.23
N ILE A 217 -34.16 14.18 -42.20
CA ILE A 217 -35.20 13.16 -42.10
C ILE A 217 -35.35 12.41 -43.42
N TRP A 218 -35.54 11.09 -43.32
CA TRP A 218 -35.60 10.14 -44.44
C TRP A 218 -34.28 9.97 -45.19
N GLN A 219 -34.22 8.91 -46.00
CA GLN A 219 -33.07 8.50 -46.80
C GLN A 219 -32.54 9.64 -47.69
N TYR A 220 -31.21 9.73 -47.82
CA TYR A 220 -30.50 10.69 -48.68
C TYR A 220 -30.74 12.16 -48.32
N SER A 221 -30.88 12.45 -47.02
CA SER A 221 -31.03 13.83 -46.53
C SER A 221 -29.74 14.33 -45.85
N HIS A 222 -29.41 15.59 -46.12
CA HIS A 222 -28.33 16.32 -45.45
C HIS A 222 -28.87 17.65 -44.95
N ALA A 223 -28.89 17.83 -43.64
CA ALA A 223 -29.46 19.00 -43.00
C ALA A 223 -28.48 19.67 -42.05
N THR A 224 -28.41 20.99 -42.09
CA THR A 224 -27.62 21.78 -41.14
C THR A 224 -28.44 22.92 -40.59
N MET A 225 -28.35 23.13 -39.27
CA MET A 225 -28.87 24.29 -38.58
C MET A 225 -27.76 24.93 -37.78
N SER A 226 -27.55 26.24 -37.91
CA SER A 226 -26.56 26.96 -37.11
C SER A 226 -27.18 28.19 -36.47
N LEU A 227 -27.01 28.30 -35.16
CA LEU A 227 -27.41 29.44 -34.35
C LEU A 227 -26.16 30.11 -33.79
N THR A 228 -26.07 31.42 -33.96
CA THR A 228 -24.93 32.23 -33.50
C THR A 228 -25.44 33.45 -32.73
N GLU A 229 -24.55 34.09 -31.97
CA GLU A 229 -24.85 35.32 -31.23
C GLU A 229 -26.03 35.14 -30.27
N ASN A 230 -27.14 35.88 -30.35
CA ASN A 230 -28.30 35.72 -29.45
C ASN A 230 -29.51 35.08 -30.17
N ALA A 231 -29.28 34.36 -31.28
CA ALA A 231 -30.34 33.71 -32.03
C ALA A 231 -31.05 32.63 -31.20
N SER A 232 -32.34 32.45 -31.43
CA SER A 232 -33.14 31.49 -30.67
C SER A 232 -34.00 30.58 -31.55
N PHE A 233 -34.02 29.29 -31.24
CA PHE A 233 -34.93 28.32 -31.84
C PHE A 233 -35.70 27.61 -30.74
N THR A 234 -37.04 27.67 -30.80
CA THR A 234 -37.93 27.01 -29.85
C THR A 234 -38.85 26.05 -30.59
N THR A 235 -38.95 24.82 -30.08
CA THR A 235 -39.98 23.87 -30.46
C THR A 235 -40.64 23.30 -29.22
N ASN A 236 -41.97 23.41 -29.12
CA ASN A 236 -42.72 22.90 -27.97
C ASN A 236 -42.92 21.38 -27.99
N ALA A 237 -42.50 20.69 -29.07
CA ALA A 237 -42.67 19.26 -29.27
C ALA A 237 -41.33 18.51 -29.19
N ASP A 238 -41.29 17.29 -29.73
CA ASP A 238 -40.06 16.51 -29.93
C ASP A 238 -39.22 17.10 -31.08
N MET A 239 -37.91 17.03 -30.92
CA MET A 239 -36.91 17.32 -31.96
C MET A 239 -36.07 16.07 -32.25
N ALA A 240 -35.86 15.78 -33.53
CA ALA A 240 -34.91 14.78 -34.00
C ALA A 240 -33.83 15.42 -34.87
N ILE A 241 -32.58 14.97 -34.70
CA ILE A 241 -31.43 15.37 -35.50
C ILE A 241 -30.85 14.08 -36.10
N GLY A 242 -30.90 13.93 -37.43
CA GLY A 242 -30.48 12.71 -38.13
C GLY A 242 -31.44 11.53 -37.91
N ASP A 243 -32.63 11.58 -38.50
CA ASP A 243 -33.69 10.56 -38.40
C ASP A 243 -33.84 9.81 -39.73
N ASN A 244 -33.52 8.52 -39.78
CA ASN A 244 -33.64 7.74 -41.03
C ASN A 244 -34.88 6.84 -41.03
N TRP A 245 -36.01 7.41 -41.41
CA TRP A 245 -37.30 6.72 -41.38
C TRP A 245 -37.57 5.90 -42.66
N ASN A 246 -37.03 4.68 -42.79
CA ASN A 246 -37.62 3.57 -43.59
C ASN A 246 -36.82 2.26 -43.39
N ASP A 247 -37.46 1.11 -43.61
CA ASP A 247 -36.80 -0.21 -43.60
C ASP A 247 -35.71 -0.23 -44.69
N PRO A 248 -34.41 -0.44 -44.36
CA PRO A 248 -33.37 -0.50 -45.36
C PRO A 248 -33.66 -1.68 -46.30
N ASP A 249 -33.80 -1.40 -47.60
CA ASP A 249 -33.75 -2.45 -48.61
C ASP A 249 -32.37 -3.12 -48.51
N PRO A 250 -32.28 -4.41 -48.14
CA PRO A 250 -31.01 -5.11 -47.97
C PRO A 250 -30.22 -5.26 -49.29
N GLU A 251 -30.77 -4.88 -50.44
CA GLU A 251 -30.09 -4.94 -51.74
C GLU A 251 -29.28 -3.68 -52.12
N ASP A 252 -29.31 -2.59 -51.33
CA ASP A 252 -28.56 -1.36 -51.65
C ASP A 252 -27.07 -1.46 -51.26
N SER A 253 -26.19 -1.21 -52.24
CA SER A 253 -24.72 -1.27 -52.11
C SER A 253 -24.11 -0.10 -51.35
N THR A 254 -24.85 0.99 -51.16
CA THR A 254 -24.50 2.11 -50.28
C THR A 254 -25.74 2.44 -49.44
N PRO A 255 -25.84 1.97 -48.18
CA PRO A 255 -27.07 2.16 -47.43
C PRO A 255 -27.40 3.66 -47.32
N PRO A 256 -28.64 4.05 -47.64
CA PRO A 256 -29.05 5.45 -47.58
C PRO A 256 -28.96 5.96 -46.14
N HIS A 257 -28.21 7.04 -45.93
CA HIS A 257 -28.05 7.70 -44.64
C HIS A 257 -28.83 9.03 -44.60
N SER A 258 -29.22 9.43 -43.40
CA SER A 258 -29.84 10.72 -43.07
C SER A 258 -28.90 11.46 -42.13
N GLU A 259 -28.47 12.66 -42.50
CA GLU A 259 -27.53 13.47 -41.72
C GLU A 259 -28.19 14.73 -41.20
N GLY A 260 -28.10 14.95 -39.89
CA GLY A 260 -28.50 16.18 -39.24
C GLY A 260 -27.35 16.75 -38.41
N ASN A 261 -27.04 18.02 -38.62
CA ASN A 261 -26.07 18.75 -37.80
C ASN A 261 -26.70 20.04 -37.24
N VAL A 262 -26.55 20.27 -35.94
CA VAL A 262 -27.02 21.48 -35.26
C VAL A 262 -25.88 22.09 -34.46
N ASP A 263 -25.45 23.29 -34.83
CA ASP A 263 -24.36 24.02 -34.18
C ASP A 263 -24.87 25.26 -33.46
N LEU A 264 -24.51 25.41 -32.19
CA LEU A 264 -24.82 26.57 -31.36
C LEU A 264 -23.54 27.23 -30.86
N SER A 265 -23.47 28.55 -31.01
CA SER A 265 -22.36 29.39 -30.55
C SER A 265 -22.86 30.75 -30.04
N GLY A 266 -21.96 31.59 -29.51
CA GLY A 266 -22.33 32.84 -28.85
C GLY A 266 -23.17 32.61 -27.59
N ASN A 267 -24.29 33.32 -27.47
CA ASN A 267 -25.33 33.18 -26.44
C ASN A 267 -26.62 32.55 -26.99
N SER A 268 -26.53 31.81 -28.09
CA SER A 268 -27.72 31.30 -28.78
C SER A 268 -28.47 30.28 -27.93
N THR A 269 -29.79 30.17 -28.17
CA THR A 269 -30.66 29.31 -27.37
C THR A 269 -31.46 28.32 -28.20
N LEU A 270 -31.39 27.03 -27.87
CA LEU A 270 -32.27 25.98 -28.37
C LEU A 270 -33.19 25.49 -27.24
N ASN A 271 -34.50 25.58 -27.42
CA ASN A 271 -35.49 25.10 -26.46
C ASN A 271 -36.34 23.99 -27.09
N VAL A 272 -36.30 22.79 -26.49
CA VAL A 272 -37.07 21.61 -26.92
C VAL A 272 -38.03 21.22 -25.80
N GLY A 273 -39.33 21.35 -26.05
CA GLY A 273 -40.36 21.22 -25.03
C GLY A 273 -40.58 19.80 -24.49
N ILE A 274 -40.42 18.78 -25.34
CA ILE A 274 -40.63 17.37 -24.97
C ILE A 274 -39.31 16.61 -24.98
N GLY A 275 -38.93 15.95 -26.07
CA GLY A 275 -37.74 15.12 -26.15
C GLY A 275 -36.81 15.50 -27.28
N LEU A 276 -35.51 15.38 -27.03
CA LEU A 276 -34.46 15.52 -28.04
C LEU A 276 -33.88 14.15 -28.38
N ARG A 277 -33.82 13.84 -29.68
CA ARG A 277 -33.14 12.66 -30.21
C ARG A 277 -32.04 13.08 -31.18
N VAL A 278 -30.82 12.60 -30.95
CA VAL A 278 -29.66 12.87 -31.81
C VAL A 278 -29.19 11.53 -32.36
N GLY A 279 -29.35 11.31 -33.66
CA GLY A 279 -29.12 10.02 -34.32
C GLY A 279 -30.23 9.02 -33.99
N LYS A 280 -31.19 8.85 -34.90
CA LYS A 280 -32.36 7.97 -34.73
C LYS A 280 -32.52 7.03 -35.93
N LEU A 281 -32.79 5.75 -35.63
CA LEU A 281 -32.97 4.66 -36.60
C LEU A 281 -31.68 4.30 -37.36
N PRO A 282 -31.56 3.07 -37.91
CA PRO A 282 -30.38 2.65 -38.67
C PRO A 282 -29.96 3.66 -39.76
N TYR A 283 -28.67 3.96 -39.82
CA TYR A 283 -28.07 4.93 -40.75
C TYR A 283 -28.52 6.39 -40.57
N GLY A 284 -29.27 6.71 -39.51
CA GLY A 284 -29.50 8.09 -39.07
C GLY A 284 -28.30 8.59 -38.27
N VAL A 285 -27.64 9.65 -38.76
CA VAL A 285 -26.45 10.27 -38.16
C VAL A 285 -26.80 11.68 -37.69
N GLY A 286 -26.76 11.91 -36.39
CA GLY A 286 -27.08 13.21 -35.79
C GLY A 286 -25.92 13.80 -35.00
N SER A 287 -25.74 15.11 -35.09
CA SER A 287 -24.79 15.86 -34.26
C SER A 287 -25.42 17.13 -33.70
N LEU A 288 -25.20 17.38 -32.41
CA LEU A 288 -25.55 18.62 -31.71
C LEU A 288 -24.29 19.16 -31.00
N ASN A 289 -23.82 20.33 -31.40
CA ASN A 289 -22.60 20.95 -30.87
C ASN A 289 -22.92 22.28 -30.20
N LEU A 290 -22.48 22.45 -28.96
CA LEU A 290 -22.62 23.69 -28.19
C LEU A 290 -21.23 24.24 -27.84
N SER A 291 -21.02 25.53 -28.10
CA SER A 291 -19.78 26.25 -27.83
C SER A 291 -20.05 27.65 -27.25
N ASP A 292 -19.00 28.36 -26.86
CA ASP A 292 -19.08 29.67 -26.20
C ASP A 292 -19.97 29.65 -24.94
N SER A 293 -21.07 30.40 -24.94
CA SER A 293 -22.07 30.49 -23.86
C SER A 293 -23.45 30.06 -24.34
N ALA A 294 -23.52 29.23 -25.39
CA ALA A 294 -24.76 28.75 -25.95
C ALA A 294 -25.54 27.87 -24.96
N LYS A 295 -26.86 27.83 -25.10
CA LYS A 295 -27.75 27.13 -24.18
C LYS A 295 -28.74 26.23 -24.90
N ALA A 296 -28.74 24.93 -24.58
CA ALA A 296 -29.82 24.03 -24.93
C ALA A 296 -30.65 23.69 -23.69
N THR A 297 -31.98 23.70 -23.82
CA THR A 297 -32.92 23.27 -22.77
C THR A 297 -33.86 22.22 -23.34
N VAL A 298 -33.89 21.04 -22.73
CA VAL A 298 -34.72 19.91 -23.14
C VAL A 298 -35.65 19.49 -22.00
N GLY A 299 -36.90 19.19 -22.35
CA GLY A 299 -37.95 18.78 -21.42
C GLY A 299 -37.72 17.44 -20.74
N THR A 300 -38.34 16.39 -21.26
CA THR A 300 -38.58 15.10 -20.59
C THR A 300 -37.62 13.97 -20.98
N ARG A 301 -36.85 14.12 -22.06
CA ARG A 301 -36.01 13.03 -22.57
C ARG A 301 -34.88 13.53 -23.46
N VAL A 302 -33.69 12.97 -23.26
CA VAL A 302 -32.53 13.16 -24.13
C VAL A 302 -31.99 11.80 -24.54
N GLU A 303 -31.97 11.52 -25.84
CA GLU A 303 -31.49 10.27 -26.42
C GLU A 303 -30.42 10.60 -27.45
N VAL A 304 -29.17 10.18 -27.21
CA VAL A 304 -28.05 10.33 -28.14
C VAL A 304 -27.68 8.93 -28.65
N GLY A 305 -27.91 8.65 -29.92
CA GLY A 305 -27.89 7.31 -30.48
C GLY A 305 -29.10 6.51 -30.01
N TYR A 306 -30.18 6.51 -30.80
CA TYR A 306 -31.46 5.86 -30.49
C TYR A 306 -31.85 4.84 -31.57
N TRP A 307 -32.20 3.62 -31.13
CA TRP A 307 -32.83 2.58 -31.94
C TRP A 307 -32.09 2.27 -33.26
N GLY A 308 -30.80 1.95 -33.17
CA GLY A 308 -29.92 1.68 -34.31
C GLY A 308 -29.23 2.90 -34.95
N GLY A 309 -29.55 4.13 -34.52
CA GLY A 309 -28.93 5.36 -35.02
C GLY A 309 -27.61 5.73 -34.36
N THR A 310 -26.86 6.64 -35.00
CA THR A 310 -25.55 7.16 -34.54
C THR A 310 -25.68 8.62 -34.12
N GLY A 311 -25.45 8.94 -32.85
CA GLY A 311 -25.61 10.27 -32.28
C GLY A 311 -24.36 10.83 -31.61
N ALA A 312 -24.12 12.12 -31.78
CA ALA A 312 -23.06 12.85 -31.09
C ALA A 312 -23.57 14.15 -30.44
N LEU A 313 -23.25 14.36 -29.17
CA LEU A 313 -23.47 15.61 -28.43
C LEU A 313 -22.14 16.15 -27.90
N VAL A 314 -21.79 17.38 -28.26
CA VAL A 314 -20.57 18.06 -27.80
C VAL A 314 -20.94 19.32 -27.02
N ILE A 315 -20.33 19.49 -25.85
CA ILE A 315 -20.48 20.67 -24.99
C ILE A 315 -19.09 21.21 -24.69
N ALA A 316 -18.79 22.42 -25.18
CA ALA A 316 -17.50 23.08 -25.04
C ALA A 316 -17.61 24.42 -24.28
N ASP A 317 -16.45 25.00 -23.96
CA ASP A 317 -16.30 26.34 -23.37
C ASP A 317 -17.13 26.56 -22.09
N THR A 318 -18.12 27.45 -22.12
CA THR A 318 -19.02 27.79 -21.02
C THR A 318 -20.48 27.42 -21.32
N ALA A 319 -20.72 26.62 -22.36
CA ALA A 319 -22.06 26.29 -22.81
C ALA A 319 -22.85 25.50 -21.75
N GLU A 320 -24.18 25.64 -21.80
CA GLU A 320 -25.09 24.98 -20.86
C GLU A 320 -26.06 24.06 -21.59
N PHE A 321 -26.08 22.78 -21.18
CA PHE A 321 -27.13 21.85 -21.56
C PHE A 321 -28.02 21.57 -20.35
N ASN A 322 -29.30 21.88 -20.44
CA ASN A 322 -30.26 21.78 -19.34
C ASN A 322 -31.32 20.73 -19.63
N HIS A 323 -31.48 19.77 -18.72
CA HIS A 323 -32.48 18.70 -18.80
C HIS A 323 -33.52 18.85 -17.68
N ALA A 324 -34.79 19.03 -18.04
CA ALA A 324 -35.86 19.38 -17.08
C ALA A 324 -36.53 18.17 -16.38
N GLY A 325 -36.40 16.95 -16.89
CA GLY A 325 -36.79 15.72 -16.17
C GLY A 325 -36.77 14.46 -17.01
N GLY A 326 -36.78 13.28 -16.38
CA GLY A 326 -36.71 11.98 -17.07
C GLY A 326 -35.29 11.42 -17.22
N ASP A 327 -35.11 10.46 -18.13
CA ASP A 327 -33.83 9.78 -18.38
C ASP A 327 -33.01 10.51 -19.45
N VAL A 328 -31.69 10.53 -19.26
CA VAL A 328 -30.71 10.76 -20.34
C VAL A 328 -30.20 9.40 -20.79
N ARG A 329 -30.21 9.13 -22.10
CA ARG A 329 -29.79 7.85 -22.67
C ARG A 329 -28.77 8.08 -23.76
N VAL A 330 -27.64 7.38 -23.68
CA VAL A 330 -26.54 7.45 -24.63
C VAL A 330 -26.28 6.04 -25.16
N GLY A 331 -26.53 5.83 -26.45
CA GLY A 331 -26.45 4.53 -27.10
C GLY A 331 -27.52 3.59 -26.56
N THR A 332 -28.76 3.74 -27.01
CA THR A 332 -29.91 3.01 -26.48
C THR A 332 -30.73 2.31 -27.56
N GLU A 333 -31.16 1.08 -27.25
CA GLU A 333 -32.00 0.22 -28.09
C GLU A 333 -31.33 -0.29 -29.37
N VAL A 334 -31.70 -1.51 -29.77
CA VAL A 334 -31.26 -2.16 -31.01
C VAL A 334 -32.43 -2.17 -31.99
N TYR A 335 -32.15 -1.90 -33.27
CA TYR A 335 -33.11 -2.11 -34.36
C TYR A 335 -32.68 -3.32 -35.18
N GLY A 336 -33.42 -4.41 -35.10
CA GLY A 336 -33.03 -5.69 -35.73
C GLY A 336 -31.71 -6.20 -35.15
N THR A 337 -30.62 -6.10 -35.93
CA THR A 337 -29.26 -6.45 -35.51
C THR A 337 -28.34 -5.23 -35.31
N THR A 338 -28.84 -4.03 -35.58
CA THR A 338 -28.05 -2.79 -35.57
C THR A 338 -28.18 -2.11 -34.21
N ALA A 339 -27.07 -2.05 -33.46
CA ALA A 339 -27.02 -1.34 -32.19
C ALA A 339 -27.00 0.17 -32.42
N ALA A 340 -27.68 0.93 -31.56
CA ALA A 340 -27.51 2.38 -31.53
C ALA A 340 -26.14 2.75 -30.98
N GLU A 341 -25.49 3.76 -31.57
CA GLU A 341 -24.20 4.30 -31.13
C GLU A 341 -24.38 5.74 -30.64
N GLY A 342 -24.07 6.01 -29.37
CA GLY A 342 -24.22 7.34 -28.77
C GLY A 342 -22.92 7.83 -28.17
N THR A 343 -22.56 9.08 -28.46
CA THR A 343 -21.38 9.73 -27.91
C THR A 343 -21.71 11.08 -27.29
N VAL A 344 -21.24 11.32 -26.06
CA VAL A 344 -21.29 12.63 -25.41
C VAL A 344 -19.86 13.05 -25.06
N VAL A 345 -19.47 14.26 -25.45
CA VAL A 345 -18.15 14.84 -25.15
C VAL A 345 -18.35 16.16 -24.44
N MET A 346 -17.76 16.28 -23.25
CA MET A 346 -17.71 17.52 -22.48
C MET A 346 -16.27 18.05 -22.42
N ASP A 347 -15.97 19.02 -23.29
CA ASP A 347 -14.71 19.75 -23.32
C ASP A 347 -14.76 21.04 -22.48
N GLY A 348 -15.91 21.35 -21.91
CA GLY A 348 -16.17 22.49 -21.03
C GLY A 348 -17.62 22.49 -20.55
N GLY A 349 -18.11 23.67 -20.16
CA GLY A 349 -19.52 23.92 -19.92
C GLY A 349 -20.13 23.15 -18.75
N THR A 350 -21.46 23.12 -18.72
CA THR A 350 -22.26 22.42 -17.70
C THR A 350 -23.38 21.60 -18.33
N PHE A 351 -23.49 20.33 -17.93
CA PHE A 351 -24.67 19.49 -18.20
C PHE A 351 -25.49 19.38 -16.91
N ASN A 352 -26.68 19.95 -16.90
CA ASN A 352 -27.58 20.01 -15.75
C ASN A 352 -28.68 18.94 -15.85
N ASN A 353 -28.55 17.86 -15.07
CA ASN A 353 -29.57 16.83 -14.89
C ASN A 353 -30.10 16.84 -13.46
N LEU A 354 -30.96 17.81 -13.15
CA LEU A 354 -31.24 18.19 -11.76
C LEU A 354 -32.49 17.51 -11.17
N SER A 355 -33.26 16.79 -11.98
CA SER A 355 -34.54 16.24 -11.54
C SER A 355 -34.38 15.06 -10.56
N ALA A 356 -35.31 14.91 -9.63
CA ALA A 356 -35.27 13.83 -8.65
C ALA A 356 -35.37 12.45 -9.33
N GLY A 357 -34.40 11.56 -9.08
CA GLY A 357 -34.34 10.24 -9.71
C GLY A 357 -33.85 10.25 -11.16
N ALA A 358 -33.34 11.39 -11.66
CA ALA A 358 -32.85 11.49 -13.02
C ALA A 358 -31.64 10.56 -13.23
N THR A 359 -31.79 9.60 -14.12
CA THR A 359 -30.76 8.58 -14.37
C THR A 359 -30.11 8.87 -15.72
N ILE A 360 -28.77 8.83 -15.74
CA ILE A 360 -28.01 8.83 -16.99
C ILE A 360 -27.66 7.38 -17.32
N ARG A 361 -28.15 6.87 -18.45
CA ARG A 361 -27.92 5.51 -18.91
C ARG A 361 -26.99 5.54 -20.11
N ILE A 362 -25.87 4.83 -20.04
CA ILE A 362 -24.86 4.78 -21.10
C ILE A 362 -24.69 3.33 -21.52
N GLY A 363 -24.96 3.05 -22.79
CA GLY A 363 -25.06 1.69 -23.32
C GLY A 363 -26.26 0.96 -22.71
N TYR A 364 -27.45 1.22 -23.23
CA TYR A 364 -28.71 0.72 -22.69
C TYR A 364 -29.47 -0.14 -23.72
N VAL A 365 -30.09 -1.25 -23.30
CA VAL A 365 -30.93 -2.11 -24.17
C VAL A 365 -30.17 -2.53 -25.44
N GLY A 366 -28.97 -3.09 -25.29
CA GLY A 366 -28.12 -3.55 -26.39
C GLY A 366 -27.38 -2.46 -27.18
N GLY A 367 -27.60 -1.17 -26.88
CA GLY A 367 -26.88 -0.06 -27.51
C GLY A 367 -25.44 0.13 -26.99
N ILE A 368 -24.64 0.92 -27.72
CA ILE A 368 -23.24 1.26 -27.44
C ILE A 368 -23.16 2.74 -27.09
N GLY A 369 -22.87 3.06 -25.83
CA GLY A 369 -22.78 4.43 -25.33
C GLY A 369 -21.39 4.77 -24.81
N ALA A 370 -20.93 5.98 -25.12
CA ALA A 370 -19.72 6.56 -24.55
C ALA A 370 -19.95 7.99 -24.05
N TRP A 371 -19.50 8.27 -22.82
CA TRP A 371 -19.43 9.62 -22.27
C TRP A 371 -17.97 9.95 -21.97
N THR A 372 -17.47 11.08 -22.49
CA THR A 372 -16.11 11.55 -22.26
C THR A 372 -16.13 12.92 -21.60
N GLN A 373 -15.69 12.97 -20.35
CA GLN A 373 -15.57 14.19 -19.54
C GLN A 373 -14.11 14.67 -19.56
N ASN A 374 -13.81 15.68 -20.38
CA ASN A 374 -12.47 16.29 -20.47
C ASN A 374 -12.35 17.53 -19.57
N ALA A 375 -13.41 18.34 -19.48
CA ALA A 375 -13.50 19.49 -18.55
C ALA A 375 -14.97 19.81 -18.22
N GLY A 376 -15.23 20.92 -17.54
CA GLY A 376 -16.60 21.35 -17.18
C GLY A 376 -17.21 20.56 -16.02
N THR A 377 -18.54 20.68 -15.87
CA THR A 377 -19.31 20.03 -14.79
C THR A 377 -20.48 19.22 -15.32
N LEU A 378 -20.53 17.93 -14.97
CA LEU A 378 -21.74 17.12 -15.06
C LEU A 378 -22.48 17.15 -13.72
N ALA A 379 -23.57 17.92 -13.65
CA ALA A 379 -24.39 18.06 -12.46
C ALA A 379 -25.57 17.07 -12.49
N ASN A 380 -25.40 15.91 -11.83
CA ASN A 380 -26.44 14.88 -11.65
C ASN A 380 -26.70 14.59 -10.15
N PRO A 381 -26.98 15.61 -9.31
CA PRO A 381 -26.92 15.48 -7.86
C PRO A 381 -28.00 14.54 -7.26
N ASN A 382 -29.07 14.30 -8.01
CA ASN A 382 -30.28 13.62 -7.52
C ASN A 382 -30.49 12.23 -8.15
N GLY A 383 -29.49 11.68 -8.83
CA GLY A 383 -29.59 10.35 -9.41
C GLY A 383 -28.24 9.70 -9.72
N SER A 384 -28.32 8.57 -10.41
CA SER A 384 -27.18 7.70 -10.69
C SER A 384 -26.79 7.72 -12.16
N ILE A 385 -25.54 7.38 -12.45
CA ILE A 385 -25.06 7.03 -13.78
C ILE A 385 -25.01 5.51 -13.85
N VAL A 386 -25.64 4.93 -14.87
CA VAL A 386 -25.75 3.47 -15.06
C VAL A 386 -25.12 3.08 -16.39
N LEU A 387 -24.18 2.14 -16.34
CA LEU A 387 -23.40 1.69 -17.49
C LEU A 387 -23.80 0.26 -17.89
N GLY A 388 -24.02 0.02 -19.18
CA GLY A 388 -24.13 -1.33 -19.76
C GLY A 388 -25.38 -2.13 -19.34
N ASP A 389 -26.50 -1.48 -19.07
CA ASP A 389 -27.75 -2.14 -18.62
C ASP A 389 -28.51 -2.76 -19.81
N GLN A 390 -29.23 -3.87 -19.58
CA GLN A 390 -30.03 -4.59 -20.58
C GLN A 390 -29.22 -4.99 -21.85
N GLY A 391 -28.02 -5.53 -21.67
CA GLY A 391 -27.15 -6.03 -22.74
C GLY A 391 -26.36 -4.97 -23.48
N GLY A 392 -26.43 -3.70 -23.06
CA GLY A 392 -25.70 -2.59 -23.69
C GLY A 392 -24.22 -2.53 -23.31
N THR A 393 -23.44 -1.75 -24.06
CA THR A 393 -22.02 -1.48 -23.81
C THR A 393 -21.85 -0.02 -23.42
N GLY A 394 -21.52 0.25 -22.15
CA GLY A 394 -21.37 1.60 -21.61
C GLY A 394 -19.93 1.92 -21.19
N THR A 395 -19.39 3.02 -21.68
CA THR A 395 -18.08 3.55 -21.29
C THR A 395 -18.20 4.98 -20.75
N PHE A 396 -17.62 5.24 -19.58
CA PHE A 396 -17.48 6.57 -19.02
C PHE A 396 -16.00 6.91 -18.83
N ASN A 397 -15.50 7.93 -19.53
CA ASN A 397 -14.13 8.41 -19.43
C ASN A 397 -14.09 9.71 -18.61
N LEU A 398 -13.43 9.68 -17.46
CA LEU A 398 -13.29 10.82 -16.55
C LEU A 398 -11.86 11.39 -16.64
N ASN A 399 -11.59 12.10 -17.74
CA ASN A 399 -10.27 12.69 -18.06
C ASN A 399 -10.03 14.04 -17.35
N GLY A 400 -11.08 14.74 -16.95
CA GLY A 400 -11.01 16.01 -16.23
C GLY A 400 -12.38 16.50 -15.81
N GLY A 401 -12.46 17.74 -15.33
CA GLY A 401 -13.72 18.33 -14.84
C GLY A 401 -14.27 17.68 -13.58
N VAL A 402 -15.54 17.94 -13.28
CA VAL A 402 -16.24 17.45 -12.08
C VAL A 402 -17.52 16.70 -12.48
N VAL A 403 -17.70 15.50 -11.95
CA VAL A 403 -18.94 14.72 -12.06
C VAL A 403 -19.60 14.61 -10.69
N GLN A 404 -20.77 15.24 -10.53
CA GLN A 404 -21.59 15.14 -9.33
C GLN A 404 -22.66 14.09 -9.54
N THR A 405 -22.65 13.00 -8.77
CA THR A 405 -23.64 11.91 -8.91
C THR A 405 -23.82 11.17 -7.59
N GLN A 406 -24.98 10.52 -7.39
CA GLN A 406 -25.17 9.64 -6.23
C GLN A 406 -24.32 8.38 -6.35
N SER A 407 -24.21 7.84 -7.56
CA SER A 407 -23.40 6.67 -7.86
C SER A 407 -23.08 6.53 -9.35
N ILE A 408 -22.05 5.74 -9.66
CA ILE A 408 -21.79 5.15 -10.97
C ILE A 408 -21.86 3.63 -10.80
N LEU A 409 -22.83 3.00 -11.46
CA LEU A 409 -23.13 1.58 -11.30
C LEU A 409 -23.11 0.85 -12.63
N ALA A 410 -22.68 -0.41 -12.65
CA ALA A 410 -23.07 -1.32 -13.74
C ALA A 410 -24.56 -1.66 -13.65
N GLY A 411 -25.21 -1.76 -14.81
CA GLY A 411 -26.62 -2.13 -14.97
C GLY A 411 -26.99 -3.47 -14.31
N GLY A 412 -28.17 -3.55 -13.73
CA GLY A 412 -28.62 -4.71 -12.95
C GLY A 412 -29.33 -5.79 -13.76
N ASN A 413 -29.81 -5.48 -14.97
CA ASN A 413 -30.64 -6.39 -15.76
C ASN A 413 -29.85 -6.87 -16.98
N ALA A 414 -29.50 -8.16 -17.04
CA ALA A 414 -28.78 -8.78 -18.17
C ALA A 414 -27.61 -7.91 -18.68
N PRO A 415 -26.63 -7.57 -17.82
CA PRO A 415 -25.62 -6.56 -18.14
C PRO A 415 -24.77 -6.94 -19.37
N GLY A 416 -24.49 -5.95 -20.22
CA GLY A 416 -23.44 -6.06 -21.24
C GLY A 416 -22.09 -5.64 -20.65
N SER A 417 -21.33 -4.79 -21.37
CA SER A 417 -20.03 -4.29 -20.89
C SER A 417 -20.17 -2.94 -20.19
N ALA A 418 -19.49 -2.75 -19.06
CA ALA A 418 -19.51 -1.51 -18.28
C ALA A 418 -18.09 -1.11 -17.87
N THR A 419 -17.61 0.04 -18.35
CA THR A 419 -16.25 0.55 -18.07
C THR A 419 -16.29 1.98 -17.54
N LEU A 420 -15.63 2.22 -16.41
CA LEU A 420 -15.36 3.55 -15.86
C LEU A 420 -13.85 3.78 -15.86
N ASN A 421 -13.38 4.72 -16.67
CA ASN A 421 -11.97 5.10 -16.71
C ASN A 421 -11.75 6.36 -15.87
N PHE A 422 -10.94 6.25 -14.82
CA PHE A 422 -10.44 7.37 -14.05
C PHE A 422 -9.14 7.88 -14.66
N ASN A 423 -9.09 9.14 -15.07
CA ASN A 423 -7.92 9.74 -15.72
C ASN A 423 -7.75 11.22 -15.35
N GLY A 424 -7.94 11.58 -14.08
CA GLY A 424 -7.67 12.92 -13.57
C GLY A 424 -8.89 13.84 -13.36
N GLY A 425 -10.10 13.41 -13.73
CA GLY A 425 -11.34 14.12 -13.36
C GLY A 425 -11.82 13.78 -11.94
N VAL A 426 -12.61 14.67 -11.35
CA VAL A 426 -13.14 14.54 -9.97
C VAL A 426 -14.51 13.87 -9.98
N LEU A 427 -14.63 12.72 -9.33
CA LEU A 427 -15.92 12.11 -8.99
C LEU A 427 -16.36 12.60 -7.62
N MET A 428 -17.41 13.42 -7.58
CA MET A 428 -17.91 14.06 -6.36
C MET A 428 -19.22 13.41 -5.91
N ALA A 429 -19.23 12.90 -4.67
CA ALA A 429 -20.38 12.17 -4.12
C ALA A 429 -21.61 13.08 -3.90
N THR A 430 -22.77 12.56 -4.29
CA THR A 430 -24.17 13.00 -4.13
C THR A 430 -24.92 12.74 -2.84
N ALA A 431 -24.65 11.57 -2.30
CA ALA A 431 -25.37 10.92 -1.21
C ALA A 431 -24.43 9.94 -0.50
N ASN A 432 -24.85 9.44 0.66
CA ASN A 432 -24.18 8.32 1.33
C ASN A 432 -24.48 7.00 0.60
N GLY A 433 -23.61 6.00 0.74
CA GLY A 433 -23.80 4.65 0.20
C GLY A 433 -22.77 4.26 -0.86
N THR A 434 -23.11 3.34 -1.75
CA THR A 434 -22.18 2.89 -2.80
C THR A 434 -22.03 3.96 -3.88
N LEU A 435 -20.85 4.57 -3.98
CA LEU A 435 -20.54 5.57 -5.02
C LEU A 435 -20.11 4.89 -6.32
N VAL A 436 -19.32 3.83 -6.23
CA VAL A 436 -18.91 3.04 -7.41
C VAL A 436 -19.13 1.57 -7.10
N GLY A 437 -19.84 0.88 -7.99
CA GLY A 437 -20.08 -0.55 -7.81
C GLY A 437 -21.10 -1.12 -8.78
N ASN A 438 -21.87 -2.09 -8.30
CA ASN A 438 -22.80 -2.86 -9.09
C ASN A 438 -24.23 -2.67 -8.57
N ALA A 439 -25.20 -2.51 -9.47
CA ALA A 439 -26.62 -2.41 -9.08
C ALA A 439 -27.26 -3.77 -8.70
N GLY A 440 -26.57 -4.90 -8.87
CA GLY A 440 -27.07 -6.25 -8.59
C GLY A 440 -25.97 -7.28 -8.29
N ALA A 441 -26.35 -8.55 -8.08
CA ALA A 441 -25.45 -9.63 -7.62
C ALA A 441 -24.44 -10.13 -8.68
N THR A 442 -24.69 -9.85 -9.96
CA THR A 442 -23.82 -10.20 -11.10
C THR A 442 -23.91 -9.14 -12.19
N PRO A 443 -23.24 -8.01 -12.00
CA PRO A 443 -22.35 -7.44 -13.01
C PRO A 443 -20.93 -7.20 -12.47
N VAL A 444 -19.93 -7.03 -13.34
CA VAL A 444 -18.59 -6.55 -12.97
C VAL A 444 -18.33 -5.24 -13.72
N LEU A 445 -18.60 -4.12 -13.06
CA LEU A 445 -18.10 -2.81 -13.52
C LEU A 445 -16.56 -2.85 -13.53
N ASN A 446 -15.95 -2.51 -14.66
CA ASN A 446 -14.50 -2.34 -14.76
C ASN A 446 -14.13 -0.89 -14.44
N ALA A 447 -13.74 -0.62 -13.19
CA ALA A 447 -13.21 0.68 -12.78
C ALA A 447 -11.68 0.68 -12.95
N VAL A 448 -11.19 1.37 -13.99
CA VAL A 448 -9.78 1.35 -14.42
C VAL A 448 -9.13 2.70 -14.12
N VAL A 449 -8.00 2.67 -13.43
CA VAL A 449 -7.19 3.84 -13.08
C VAL A 449 -6.10 4.03 -14.12
N GLN A 450 -6.25 5.08 -14.94
CA GLN A 450 -5.32 5.49 -15.98
C GLN A 450 -4.25 6.44 -15.42
N THR A 451 -3.36 6.94 -16.27
CA THR A 451 -2.23 7.82 -15.90
C THR A 451 -2.59 9.01 -15.01
N GLY A 452 -3.76 9.63 -15.21
CA GLY A 452 -4.22 10.78 -14.41
C GLY A 452 -4.75 10.43 -13.02
N GLY A 453 -4.91 9.14 -12.70
CA GLY A 453 -5.39 8.66 -11.40
C GLY A 453 -6.89 8.80 -11.17
N ALA A 454 -7.36 8.18 -10.09
CA ALA A 454 -8.71 8.31 -9.58
C ALA A 454 -8.78 9.41 -8.53
N ILE A 455 -9.59 10.44 -8.78
CA ILE A 455 -9.84 11.52 -7.83
C ILE A 455 -11.29 11.41 -7.34
N ILE A 456 -11.45 11.07 -6.06
CA ILE A 456 -12.75 10.85 -5.43
C ILE A 456 -12.93 11.86 -4.32
N ASP A 457 -13.91 12.75 -4.48
CA ASP A 457 -14.34 13.70 -3.46
C ASP A 457 -15.60 13.20 -2.77
N THR A 458 -15.50 12.88 -1.48
CA THR A 458 -16.66 12.44 -0.71
C THR A 458 -17.61 13.58 -0.39
N ASN A 459 -17.19 14.84 -0.52
CA ASN A 459 -18.02 16.02 -0.30
C ASN A 459 -18.84 15.92 1.00
N GLY A 460 -18.18 15.47 2.07
CA GLY A 460 -18.76 15.29 3.41
C GLY A 460 -19.65 14.06 3.61
N ARG A 461 -19.68 13.10 2.68
CA ARG A 461 -20.55 11.92 2.71
C ARG A 461 -19.77 10.63 2.99
N ASP A 462 -20.44 9.64 3.55
CA ASP A 462 -19.89 8.31 3.74
C ASP A 462 -20.22 7.43 2.54
N VAL A 463 -19.20 7.11 1.75
CA VAL A 463 -19.33 6.38 0.50
C VAL A 463 -18.42 5.16 0.43
N ALA A 464 -18.83 4.21 -0.41
CA ALA A 464 -18.04 3.02 -0.69
C ALA A 464 -17.73 2.88 -2.18
N VAL A 465 -16.52 2.41 -2.47
CA VAL A 465 -16.17 1.80 -3.75
C VAL A 465 -16.20 0.28 -3.51
N ALA A 466 -17.29 -0.34 -3.95
CA ALA A 466 -17.64 -1.72 -3.63
C ALA A 466 -17.03 -2.74 -4.63
N ILE A 467 -16.12 -2.29 -5.49
CA ILE A 467 -15.42 -3.08 -6.51
C ILE A 467 -13.93 -2.72 -6.52
N PRO A 468 -13.07 -3.56 -7.10
CA PRO A 468 -11.68 -3.21 -7.36
C PRO A 468 -11.50 -1.95 -8.21
N LEU A 469 -10.60 -1.06 -7.80
CA LEU A 469 -9.95 -0.09 -8.70
C LEU A 469 -8.74 -0.78 -9.35
N LEU A 470 -8.82 -1.03 -10.66
CA LEU A 470 -7.84 -1.79 -11.44
C LEU A 470 -6.78 -0.87 -12.06
N ASP A 471 -5.55 -1.35 -12.19
CA ASP A 471 -4.51 -0.63 -12.95
C ASP A 471 -4.78 -0.66 -14.47
N GLY A 472 -4.77 0.51 -15.10
CA GLY A 472 -4.80 0.68 -16.55
C GLY A 472 -3.44 0.57 -17.24
N GLY A 473 -2.34 0.38 -16.47
CA GLY A 473 -0.97 0.28 -16.97
C GLY A 473 -0.24 1.62 -17.07
N GLY A 474 -0.87 2.71 -16.59
CA GLY A 474 -0.35 4.07 -16.65
C GLY A 474 0.34 4.56 -15.37
N GLY A 475 0.32 3.80 -14.28
CA GLY A 475 0.89 4.21 -13.00
C GLY A 475 0.11 5.29 -12.25
N GLY A 476 -1.18 5.47 -12.55
CA GLY A 476 -2.04 6.40 -11.81
C GLY A 476 -2.42 5.88 -10.43
N GLY A 477 -2.68 6.81 -9.50
CA GLY A 477 -2.97 6.51 -8.09
C GLY A 477 -4.40 6.84 -7.67
N LEU A 478 -4.64 6.85 -6.35
CA LEU A 478 -5.89 7.27 -5.74
C LEU A 478 -5.69 8.59 -4.97
N THR A 479 -6.50 9.59 -5.25
CA THR A 479 -6.61 10.82 -4.47
C THR A 479 -7.99 10.90 -3.81
N LYS A 480 -8.01 10.94 -2.48
CA LYS A 480 -9.20 11.07 -1.66
C LYS A 480 -9.34 12.50 -1.15
N LEU A 481 -10.45 13.15 -1.51
CA LEU A 481 -10.85 14.48 -1.08
C LEU A 481 -12.15 14.44 -0.24
N GLY A 482 -12.53 15.57 0.35
CA GLY A 482 -13.78 15.74 1.09
C GLY A 482 -13.75 15.17 2.52
N GLY A 483 -14.54 15.77 3.41
CA GLY A 483 -14.51 15.44 4.85
C GLY A 483 -15.19 14.13 5.27
N GLY A 484 -15.90 13.44 4.37
CA GLY A 484 -16.59 12.17 4.68
C GLY A 484 -15.74 10.93 4.44
N THR A 485 -16.27 9.75 4.80
CA THR A 485 -15.57 8.46 4.70
C THR A 485 -15.58 7.89 3.29
N LEU A 486 -14.43 7.40 2.80
CA LEU A 486 -14.34 6.51 1.64
C LEU A 486 -13.97 5.10 2.12
N THR A 487 -14.86 4.14 1.93
CA THR A 487 -14.59 2.71 2.21
C THR A 487 -14.19 1.97 0.94
N LEU A 488 -13.06 1.27 0.99
CA LEU A 488 -12.61 0.35 -0.06
C LEU A 488 -12.71 -1.09 0.43
N SER A 489 -13.49 -1.91 -0.29
CA SER A 489 -13.70 -3.33 0.05
C SER A 489 -13.16 -4.31 -1.00
N GLY A 490 -12.78 -3.83 -2.18
CA GLY A 490 -12.18 -4.64 -3.25
C GLY A 490 -10.64 -4.72 -3.17
N THR A 491 -10.06 -5.63 -3.94
CA THR A 491 -8.61 -5.70 -4.17
C THR A 491 -8.20 -4.65 -5.20
N ASN A 492 -7.71 -3.50 -4.75
CA ASN A 492 -7.28 -2.39 -5.61
C ASN A 492 -5.82 -2.58 -6.04
N SER A 493 -5.55 -2.46 -7.34
CA SER A 493 -4.25 -2.80 -7.94
C SER A 493 -3.56 -1.66 -8.69
N TYR A 494 -4.10 -0.43 -8.64
CA TYR A 494 -3.53 0.74 -9.31
C TYR A 494 -2.05 0.99 -8.93
N GLY A 495 -1.22 1.40 -9.88
CA GLY A 495 0.23 1.48 -9.67
C GLY A 495 0.75 2.77 -9.01
N GLY A 496 -0.04 3.85 -8.97
CA GLY A 496 0.40 5.16 -8.47
C GLY A 496 0.32 5.31 -6.96
N GLN A 497 0.44 6.54 -6.45
CA GLN A 497 0.40 6.85 -5.01
C GLN A 497 -1.03 6.86 -4.46
N THR A 498 -1.20 6.56 -3.16
CA THR A 498 -2.47 6.74 -2.44
C THR A 498 -2.36 7.98 -1.55
N SER A 499 -3.11 9.03 -1.90
CA SER A 499 -3.05 10.33 -1.23
C SER A 499 -4.40 10.70 -0.61
N VAL A 500 -4.44 10.88 0.71
CA VAL A 500 -5.64 11.26 1.47
C VAL A 500 -5.48 12.70 1.95
N ALA A 501 -6.20 13.64 1.32
CA ALA A 501 -6.12 15.05 1.67
C ALA A 501 -6.93 15.35 2.94
N GLN A 502 -8.17 14.85 3.00
CA GLN A 502 -9.10 15.09 4.12
C GLN A 502 -10.06 13.91 4.33
N GLY A 503 -10.58 13.80 5.55
CA GLY A 503 -11.58 12.82 5.94
C GLY A 503 -10.99 11.42 6.08
N ASP A 504 -11.88 10.43 6.08
CA ASP A 504 -11.50 9.07 6.42
C ASP A 504 -11.36 8.21 5.16
N LEU A 505 -10.28 7.42 5.09
CA LEU A 505 -10.15 6.29 4.19
C LEU A 505 -10.18 5.00 5.04
N VAL A 506 -11.12 4.12 4.75
CA VAL A 506 -11.29 2.85 5.46
C VAL A 506 -11.01 1.69 4.50
N ILE A 507 -10.04 0.85 4.86
CA ILE A 507 -9.71 -0.39 4.16
C ILE A 507 -10.24 -1.53 5.02
N ALA A 508 -11.36 -2.13 4.59
CA ALA A 508 -12.11 -3.09 5.39
C ALA A 508 -12.70 -4.22 4.53
N GLY A 509 -13.24 -5.25 5.17
CA GLY A 509 -13.98 -6.32 4.48
C GLY A 509 -13.13 -7.16 3.51
N GLY A 510 -11.81 -7.18 3.67
CA GLY A 510 -10.89 -7.84 2.73
C GLY A 510 -10.37 -6.92 1.62
N GLY A 511 -10.65 -5.61 1.70
CA GLY A 511 -10.08 -4.63 0.78
C GLY A 511 -8.55 -4.63 0.84
N SER A 512 -7.92 -4.56 -0.34
CA SER A 512 -6.46 -4.46 -0.44
C SER A 512 -6.08 -3.25 -1.28
N ILE A 513 -4.99 -2.58 -0.92
CA ILE A 513 -4.36 -1.55 -1.74
C ILE A 513 -2.90 -1.94 -1.95
N THR A 514 -2.43 -1.87 -3.18
CA THR A 514 -1.00 -1.83 -3.50
C THR A 514 -0.71 -0.52 -4.21
N ASN A 515 0.25 0.26 -3.74
CA ASN A 515 0.61 1.56 -4.30
C ASN A 515 2.11 1.84 -4.11
N VAL A 516 2.64 2.86 -4.78
CA VAL A 516 4.05 3.27 -4.57
C VAL A 516 4.22 3.94 -3.22
N ASP A 517 3.73 5.16 -3.04
CA ASP A 517 3.79 5.86 -1.75
C ASP A 517 2.38 6.11 -1.19
N GLY A 518 2.27 6.09 0.13
CA GLY A 518 1.07 6.49 0.87
C GLY A 518 1.26 7.85 1.54
N ARG A 519 0.24 8.72 1.50
CA ARG A 519 0.27 10.03 2.16
C ARG A 519 -1.05 10.31 2.88
N ILE A 520 -0.95 10.66 4.16
CA ILE A 520 -2.10 10.98 5.01
C ILE A 520 -1.99 12.44 5.47
N ALA A 521 -3.00 13.24 5.14
CA ALA A 521 -3.07 14.67 5.41
C ALA A 521 -1.90 15.45 4.77
N TYR A 522 -1.73 15.26 3.46
CA TYR A 522 -0.64 15.85 2.67
C TYR A 522 -0.84 17.33 2.30
N GLU A 523 -2.02 17.89 2.57
CA GLU A 523 -2.33 19.30 2.31
C GLU A 523 -2.37 20.13 3.60
N THR A 524 -1.92 21.38 3.51
CA THR A 524 -1.79 22.26 4.66
C THR A 524 -3.13 22.52 5.34
N GLY A 525 -3.20 22.27 6.66
CA GLY A 525 -4.36 22.59 7.48
C GLY A 525 -5.56 21.64 7.35
N LEU A 526 -5.44 20.55 6.59
CA LEU A 526 -6.47 19.51 6.49
C LEU A 526 -6.21 18.37 7.50
N THR A 527 -7.28 17.68 7.86
CA THR A 527 -7.25 16.51 8.75
C THR A 527 -7.69 15.26 7.99
N ALA A 528 -6.89 14.21 8.03
CA ALA A 528 -7.21 12.93 7.41
C ALA A 528 -6.89 11.75 8.31
N GLN A 529 -7.67 10.68 8.18
CA GLN A 529 -7.43 9.42 8.86
C GLN A 529 -7.45 8.26 7.86
N VAL A 530 -6.56 7.29 8.05
CA VAL A 530 -6.64 5.99 7.40
C VAL A 530 -6.83 4.91 8.44
N THR A 531 -7.83 4.05 8.24
CA THR A 531 -8.10 2.91 9.11
C THR A 531 -8.01 1.62 8.31
N VAL A 532 -7.14 0.71 8.74
CA VAL A 532 -7.00 -0.64 8.14
C VAL A 532 -7.50 -1.66 9.15
N THR A 533 -8.63 -2.31 8.85
CA THR A 533 -9.34 -3.17 9.80
C THR A 533 -9.86 -4.46 9.18
N GLY A 534 -9.70 -5.57 9.89
CA GLY A 534 -10.13 -6.90 9.47
C GLY A 534 -8.97 -7.76 8.95
N PRO A 535 -8.95 -9.09 9.22
CA PRO A 535 -7.79 -9.95 8.95
C PRO A 535 -7.33 -10.05 7.49
N ALA A 536 -8.24 -9.80 6.54
CA ALA A 536 -7.93 -9.85 5.11
C ALA A 536 -7.67 -8.46 4.51
N SER A 537 -7.78 -7.39 5.31
CA SER A 537 -7.63 -6.02 4.84
C SER A 537 -6.15 -5.62 4.85
N LYS A 538 -5.64 -5.17 3.70
CA LYS A 538 -4.20 -4.90 3.51
C LYS A 538 -3.93 -3.56 2.85
N TRP A 539 -2.92 -2.85 3.31
CA TRP A 539 -2.35 -1.71 2.61
C TRP A 539 -0.85 -1.92 2.39
N THR A 540 -0.42 -2.04 1.14
CA THR A 540 0.98 -2.31 0.77
C THR A 540 1.55 -1.11 0.03
N ASN A 541 2.63 -0.55 0.55
CA ASN A 541 3.40 0.53 -0.08
C ASN A 541 4.74 -0.04 -0.54
N THR A 542 5.10 0.11 -1.81
CA THR A 542 6.42 -0.33 -2.31
C THR A 542 7.50 0.73 -2.13
N GLY A 543 7.10 1.98 -1.90
CA GLY A 543 7.92 3.14 -1.57
C GLY A 543 7.82 3.49 -0.10
N ASN A 544 7.33 4.69 0.23
CA ASN A 544 7.26 5.23 1.59
C ASN A 544 5.83 5.53 2.04
N LEU A 545 5.61 5.63 3.35
CA LEU A 545 4.36 6.06 3.96
C LEU A 545 4.59 7.29 4.83
N TYR A 546 3.88 8.39 4.53
CA TYR A 546 3.97 9.66 5.26
C TYR A 546 2.67 9.92 6.03
N VAL A 547 2.78 10.16 7.33
CA VAL A 547 1.64 10.44 8.22
C VAL A 547 1.75 11.86 8.77
N GLY A 548 0.75 12.70 8.50
CA GLY A 548 0.73 14.12 8.90
C GLY A 548 1.42 15.06 7.91
N GLY A 549 1.63 14.62 6.66
CA GLY A 549 2.36 15.40 5.67
C GLY A 549 2.71 14.63 4.42
N ASP A 550 3.79 15.04 3.77
CA ASP A 550 4.30 14.46 2.54
C ASP A 550 5.83 14.27 2.61
N HIS A 551 6.48 14.02 1.47
CA HIS A 551 7.93 13.86 1.38
C HIS A 551 8.74 15.13 1.67
N LEU A 552 8.11 16.31 1.69
CA LEU A 552 8.78 17.60 1.95
C LEU A 552 8.66 18.03 3.40
N GLY A 553 7.63 17.60 4.12
CA GLY A 553 7.45 17.91 5.52
C GLY A 553 6.04 17.69 6.06
N ALA A 554 5.84 18.15 7.29
CA ALA A 554 4.52 18.23 7.92
C ALA A 554 3.61 19.21 7.15
N GLN A 555 2.36 18.82 6.89
CA GLN A 555 1.39 19.64 6.14
C GLN A 555 0.06 19.76 6.91
N GLY A 556 -0.63 18.63 7.07
CA GLY A 556 -1.90 18.52 7.78
C GLY A 556 -1.80 17.65 9.04
N THR A 557 -2.94 17.35 9.66
CA THR A 557 -3.03 16.42 10.79
C THR A 557 -3.47 15.05 10.30
N GLY A 558 -2.57 14.08 10.38
CA GLY A 558 -2.77 12.75 9.80
C GLY A 558 -2.79 11.65 10.86
N THR A 559 -3.74 10.71 10.76
CA THR A 559 -3.80 9.55 11.65
C THR A 559 -3.82 8.25 10.85
N LEU A 560 -3.00 7.27 11.23
CA LEU A 560 -3.09 5.89 10.78
C LEU A 560 -3.50 4.99 11.95
N THR A 561 -4.56 4.21 11.77
CA THR A 561 -5.02 3.22 12.76
C THR A 561 -5.05 1.83 12.14
N VAL A 562 -4.36 0.87 12.76
CA VAL A 562 -4.28 -0.52 12.30
C VAL A 562 -4.77 -1.45 13.39
N LEU A 563 -5.90 -2.12 13.14
CA LEU A 563 -6.64 -2.88 14.16
C LEU A 563 -7.34 -4.12 13.60
N ASN A 564 -7.81 -4.99 14.49
CA ASN A 564 -8.62 -6.17 14.18
C ASN A 564 -8.01 -7.06 13.09
N GLY A 565 -6.69 -7.27 13.12
CA GLY A 565 -5.95 -8.07 12.14
C GLY A 565 -5.66 -7.38 10.80
N GLY A 566 -5.99 -6.09 10.64
CA GLY A 566 -5.59 -5.32 9.46
C GLY A 566 -4.06 -5.27 9.32
N THR A 567 -3.56 -5.27 8.09
CA THR A 567 -2.12 -5.31 7.79
C THR A 567 -1.68 -4.08 6.98
N VAL A 568 -0.62 -3.40 7.43
CA VAL A 568 0.05 -2.34 6.67
C VAL A 568 1.50 -2.73 6.43
N ASP A 569 1.90 -2.78 5.18
CA ASP A 569 3.30 -2.77 4.77
C ASP A 569 3.63 -1.34 4.32
N ALA A 570 4.45 -0.65 5.11
CA ALA A 570 4.82 0.74 4.87
C ALA A 570 6.00 0.87 3.89
N GLY A 571 6.53 -0.24 3.38
CA GLY A 571 7.63 -0.28 2.43
C GLY A 571 8.97 0.10 3.06
N ASN A 572 9.68 1.03 2.42
CA ASN A 572 11.01 1.48 2.82
C ASN A 572 10.97 2.27 4.13
N THR A 573 10.22 3.38 4.17
CA THR A 573 10.19 4.26 5.35
C THR A 573 8.77 4.63 5.74
N LEU A 574 8.41 4.38 7.00
CA LEU A 574 7.28 5.00 7.67
C LEU A 574 7.77 6.28 8.36
N THR A 575 7.37 7.44 7.81
CA THR A 575 7.67 8.75 8.41
C THR A 575 6.45 9.26 9.16
N ILE A 576 6.63 9.56 10.45
CA ILE A 576 5.59 10.19 11.27
C ILE A 576 6.03 11.63 11.55
N TRP A 577 5.33 12.58 10.93
CA TRP A 577 5.60 14.00 11.14
C TRP A 577 5.08 14.47 12.51
N SER A 578 5.49 15.67 12.95
CA SER A 578 5.03 16.28 14.21
C SER A 578 3.50 16.39 14.38
N THR A 579 2.77 16.39 13.26
CA THR A 579 1.30 16.43 13.20
C THR A 579 0.68 15.08 12.84
N GLY A 580 1.50 14.03 12.78
CA GLY A 580 1.13 12.66 12.47
C GLY A 580 0.95 11.81 13.73
N ALA A 581 0.04 10.84 13.65
CA ALA A 581 -0.16 9.83 14.68
C ALA A 581 -0.37 8.44 14.06
N VAL A 582 0.29 7.42 14.63
CA VAL A 582 0.10 6.02 14.26
C VAL A 582 -0.31 5.21 15.48
N TYR A 583 -1.40 4.48 15.36
CA TYR A 583 -1.95 3.60 16.38
C TYR A 583 -1.98 2.16 15.87
N LEU A 584 -1.14 1.31 16.44
CA LEU A 584 -1.11 -0.12 16.20
C LEU A 584 -1.78 -0.83 17.37
N THR A 585 -3.06 -1.17 17.27
CA THR A 585 -3.81 -1.71 18.42
C THR A 585 -3.96 -3.23 18.39
N SER A 586 -4.23 -3.84 17.24
CA SER A 586 -4.41 -5.30 17.11
C SER A 586 -4.25 -5.79 15.67
N GLY A 587 -3.49 -5.04 14.87
CA GLY A 587 -3.14 -5.39 13.50
C GLY A 587 -1.65 -5.66 13.34
N VAL A 588 -1.16 -5.55 12.10
CA VAL A 588 0.24 -5.78 11.75
C VAL A 588 0.78 -4.59 10.99
N ILE A 589 1.96 -4.10 11.36
CA ILE A 589 2.72 -3.12 10.58
C ILE A 589 4.11 -3.67 10.30
N THR A 590 4.50 -3.70 9.03
CA THR A 590 5.87 -4.03 8.59
C THR A 590 6.49 -2.83 7.86
N PHE A 591 7.78 -2.58 8.07
CA PHE A 591 8.57 -1.59 7.33
C PHE A 591 10.07 -1.89 7.44
N GLN A 592 10.89 -1.27 6.59
CA GLN A 592 12.34 -1.29 6.81
C GLN A 592 12.76 -0.25 7.84
N THR A 593 12.28 0.99 7.71
CA THR A 593 12.64 2.09 8.62
C THR A 593 11.41 2.78 9.22
N LEU A 594 11.42 3.01 10.53
CA LEU A 594 10.54 3.97 11.21
C LEU A 594 11.33 5.25 11.51
N ASP A 595 10.89 6.37 10.95
CA ASP A 595 11.38 7.70 11.30
C ASP A 595 10.30 8.50 12.02
N ASN A 596 10.37 8.51 13.35
CA ASN A 596 9.60 9.40 14.21
C ASN A 596 10.49 10.47 14.89
N SER A 597 11.61 10.86 14.27
CA SER A 597 12.49 11.91 14.80
C SER A 597 11.85 13.31 14.81
N HIS A 598 10.70 13.45 14.14
CA HIS A 598 9.98 14.70 13.96
C HIS A 598 8.99 15.02 15.10
N GLY A 599 8.88 14.17 16.13
CA GLY A 599 7.99 14.38 17.27
C GLY A 599 6.53 14.03 17.02
N GLY A 600 6.27 13.09 16.10
CA GLY A 600 4.95 12.51 15.90
C GLY A 600 4.57 11.52 17.01
N ILE A 601 3.31 11.08 16.99
CA ILE A 601 2.79 10.13 17.98
C ILE A 601 2.89 8.71 17.40
N PHE A 602 3.57 7.81 18.11
CA PHE A 602 3.60 6.38 17.81
C PHE A 602 3.12 5.59 19.02
N VAL A 603 2.02 4.85 18.86
CA VAL A 603 1.44 4.01 19.91
C VAL A 603 1.44 2.55 19.46
N HIS A 604 2.23 1.73 20.14
CA HIS A 604 2.28 0.29 19.96
C HIS A 604 1.50 -0.41 21.07
N GLY A 605 0.27 -0.85 20.76
CA GLY A 605 -0.60 -1.65 21.63
C GLY A 605 -0.51 -3.15 21.32
N ASP A 606 -1.65 -3.86 21.25
CA ASP A 606 -1.72 -5.33 21.03
C ASP A 606 -1.44 -5.81 19.59
N GLY A 607 -0.67 -5.05 18.82
CA GLY A 607 -0.33 -5.40 17.44
C GLY A 607 1.01 -6.10 17.28
N ILE A 608 1.31 -6.46 16.03
CA ILE A 608 2.61 -6.97 15.61
C ILE A 608 3.32 -5.88 14.81
N LEU A 609 4.49 -5.47 15.29
CA LEU A 609 5.39 -4.55 14.62
C LEU A 609 6.63 -5.32 14.14
N THR A 610 6.89 -5.31 12.84
CA THR A 610 8.05 -5.99 12.26
C THR A 610 8.94 -5.00 11.51
N ILE A 611 10.24 -5.04 11.82
CA ILE A 611 11.27 -4.23 11.15
C ILE A 611 12.23 -5.17 10.43
N GLU A 612 12.41 -4.95 9.11
CA GLU A 612 13.23 -5.78 8.24
C GLU A 612 14.36 -4.96 7.58
N GLY A 613 15.61 -5.12 8.03
CA GLY A 613 16.79 -4.57 7.35
C GLY A 613 17.12 -3.08 7.55
N GLY A 614 16.24 -2.29 8.18
CA GLY A 614 16.43 -0.85 8.36
C GLY A 614 16.54 -0.40 9.82
N THR A 615 16.04 0.80 10.13
CA THR A 615 16.20 1.42 11.46
C THR A 615 14.89 1.63 12.22
N PHE A 616 14.90 1.44 13.53
CA PHE A 616 13.74 1.71 14.39
C PHE A 616 13.98 2.92 15.29
N ASN A 617 13.34 4.05 14.96
CA ASN A 617 13.33 5.24 15.80
C ASN A 617 11.88 5.58 16.23
N PRO A 618 11.46 5.21 17.46
CA PRO A 618 10.10 5.49 17.94
C PRO A 618 9.87 6.96 18.33
N GLY A 619 10.89 7.82 18.26
CA GLY A 619 10.78 9.25 18.58
C GLY A 619 10.80 9.57 20.09
N THR A 620 10.93 8.55 20.94
CA THR A 620 11.00 8.68 22.40
C THR A 620 12.27 7.99 22.93
N PRO A 621 12.89 8.51 24.00
CA PRO A 621 14.05 7.86 24.62
C PRO A 621 13.66 6.53 25.27
N ASP A 622 12.56 6.51 26.03
CA ASP A 622 11.99 5.32 26.62
C ASP A 622 11.00 4.67 25.64
N TYR A 623 10.99 3.35 25.57
CA TYR A 623 10.07 2.60 24.73
C TYR A 623 9.54 1.37 25.46
N ALA A 624 8.25 1.12 25.33
CA ALA A 624 7.58 -0.06 25.88
C ALA A 624 6.94 -0.86 24.75
N VAL A 625 7.31 -2.14 24.67
CA VAL A 625 6.50 -3.16 23.98
C VAL A 625 5.50 -3.63 25.02
N ASP A 626 4.29 -3.07 25.02
CA ASP A 626 3.29 -3.32 26.06
C ASP A 626 1.88 -3.16 25.51
N GLY A 627 1.09 -4.22 25.62
CA GLY A 627 -0.31 -4.24 25.23
C GLY A 627 -1.14 -5.01 26.25
N PRO A 628 -2.40 -4.64 26.51
CA PRO A 628 -3.22 -5.30 27.54
C PRO A 628 -3.46 -6.78 27.26
N THR A 629 -3.35 -7.25 26.02
CA THR A 629 -3.52 -8.66 25.66
C THR A 629 -2.25 -9.31 25.07
N GLN A 630 -1.59 -8.66 24.10
CA GLN A 630 -0.32 -9.13 23.51
C GLN A 630 0.26 -8.10 22.53
N SER A 631 1.36 -7.45 22.88
CA SER A 631 2.17 -6.63 21.96
C SER A 631 3.35 -7.44 21.39
N THR A 632 3.74 -7.24 20.13
CA THR A 632 4.88 -7.97 19.54
C THR A 632 5.78 -7.04 18.74
N LEU A 633 7.07 -7.04 19.07
CA LEU A 633 8.12 -6.36 18.30
C LEU A 633 9.08 -7.40 17.71
N ASN A 634 9.21 -7.43 16.39
CA ASN A 634 10.18 -8.28 15.69
C ASN A 634 11.24 -7.43 15.01
N LEU A 635 12.50 -7.63 15.39
CA LEU A 635 13.67 -7.04 14.76
C LEU A 635 14.38 -8.13 13.94
N THR A 636 14.44 -7.92 12.63
CA THR A 636 15.06 -8.84 11.67
C THR A 636 16.08 -8.07 10.85
N ASP A 637 17.37 -8.35 11.04
CA ASP A 637 18.47 -7.62 10.36
C ASP A 637 18.37 -6.08 10.54
N ALA A 638 17.70 -5.62 11.59
CA ALA A 638 17.38 -4.22 11.84
C ALA A 638 18.32 -3.61 12.88
N THR A 639 18.63 -2.32 12.74
CA THR A 639 19.42 -1.56 13.74
C THR A 639 18.51 -0.67 14.58
N THR A 640 18.59 -0.81 15.90
CA THR A 640 17.78 -0.06 16.86
C THR A 640 18.66 0.52 17.96
N THR A 641 18.52 1.83 18.22
CA THR A 641 19.20 2.51 19.33
C THR A 641 18.20 3.34 20.11
N LEU A 642 17.96 2.96 21.36
CA LEU A 642 17.09 3.67 22.29
C LEU A 642 17.93 4.39 23.35
N ALA A 643 17.70 5.68 23.54
CA ALA A 643 18.46 6.46 24.52
C ALA A 643 18.07 6.17 25.98
N GLY A 644 16.91 5.56 26.20
CA GLY A 644 16.32 5.31 27.52
C GLY A 644 16.06 3.83 27.81
N THR A 645 15.03 3.58 28.60
CA THR A 645 14.65 2.25 29.07
C THR A 645 13.79 1.54 28.05
N LEU A 646 14.14 0.29 27.74
CA LEU A 646 13.29 -0.64 27.01
C LEU A 646 12.51 -1.51 28.00
N LYS A 647 11.19 -1.49 27.90
CA LYS A 647 10.31 -2.39 28.67
C LYS A 647 9.63 -3.38 27.75
N VAL A 648 9.63 -4.65 28.13
CA VAL A 648 8.90 -5.72 27.44
C VAL A 648 7.91 -6.33 28.42
N GLY A 649 6.63 -6.02 28.24
CA GLY A 649 5.56 -6.37 29.18
C GLY A 649 5.68 -5.52 30.44
N ASP A 650 5.23 -4.26 30.40
CA ASP A 650 5.24 -3.40 31.60
C ASP A 650 4.05 -3.79 32.49
N ALA A 651 2.84 -3.57 32.00
CA ALA A 651 1.61 -3.95 32.68
C ALA A 651 0.87 -5.13 32.03
N GLY A 652 1.10 -5.36 30.73
CA GLY A 652 0.41 -6.37 29.93
C GLY A 652 1.33 -7.48 29.45
N ASN A 653 1.03 -8.02 28.27
CA ASN A 653 1.81 -9.10 27.67
C ASN A 653 2.58 -8.61 26.45
N ALA A 654 3.82 -9.06 26.32
CA ALA A 654 4.66 -8.64 25.21
C ALA A 654 5.64 -9.71 24.76
N THR A 655 6.02 -9.63 23.49
CA THR A 655 7.09 -10.42 22.89
C THR A 655 8.04 -9.50 22.14
N LEU A 656 9.34 -9.68 22.35
CA LEU A 656 10.41 -9.06 21.57
C LEU A 656 11.28 -10.16 20.95
N THR A 657 11.52 -10.09 19.65
CA THR A 657 12.47 -10.96 18.96
C THR A 657 13.59 -10.14 18.31
N VAL A 658 14.83 -10.58 18.47
CA VAL A 658 16.04 -10.02 17.86
C VAL A 658 16.70 -11.13 17.08
N THR A 659 16.57 -11.09 15.75
CA THR A 659 16.93 -12.20 14.87
C THR A 659 17.64 -11.77 13.60
N GLN A 660 18.23 -12.74 12.89
CA GLN A 660 18.84 -12.58 11.57
C GLN A 660 19.85 -11.42 11.48
N GLY A 661 20.66 -11.19 12.51
CA GLY A 661 21.67 -10.12 12.48
C GLY A 661 21.21 -8.78 13.04
N ALA A 662 20.00 -8.70 13.60
CA ALA A 662 19.50 -7.46 14.20
C ALA A 662 20.39 -6.97 15.35
N ASP A 663 20.60 -5.66 15.44
CA ASP A 663 21.40 -4.98 16.47
C ASP A 663 20.50 -4.04 17.28
N LEU A 664 20.25 -4.39 18.54
CA LEU A 664 19.44 -3.62 19.48
C LEU A 664 20.32 -3.06 20.60
N SER A 665 20.24 -1.75 20.84
CA SER A 665 20.88 -1.11 21.99
C SER A 665 19.93 -0.19 22.76
N ASN A 666 20.06 -0.17 24.08
CA ASN A 666 19.27 0.67 24.98
C ASN A 666 20.02 0.98 26.28
N ALA A 667 19.60 2.02 27.03
CA ALA A 667 20.28 2.41 28.26
C ALA A 667 20.02 1.48 29.45
N ALA A 668 18.79 0.97 29.60
CA ALA A 668 18.40 0.00 30.62
C ALA A 668 17.24 -0.86 30.13
N ALA A 669 17.06 -2.07 30.67
CA ALA A 669 16.00 -2.98 30.22
C ALA A 669 15.23 -3.61 31.38
N GLN A 670 13.92 -3.81 31.19
CA GLN A 670 13.04 -4.48 32.15
C GLN A 670 12.06 -5.40 31.41
N ILE A 671 11.95 -6.64 31.87
CA ILE A 671 11.04 -7.66 31.31
C ILE A 671 10.03 -8.03 32.40
N ALA A 672 8.73 -7.93 32.07
CA ALA A 672 7.61 -8.22 32.97
C ALA A 672 7.64 -7.38 34.27
N VAL A 673 7.45 -6.07 34.13
CA VAL A 673 7.73 -5.09 35.19
C VAL A 673 6.72 -5.16 36.35
N GLN A 674 5.43 -5.24 36.05
CA GLN A 674 4.34 -5.22 37.04
C GLN A 674 3.78 -6.62 37.29
N THR A 675 3.22 -6.83 38.48
CA THR A 675 2.55 -8.10 38.82
C THR A 675 1.43 -8.41 37.83
N GLY A 676 1.43 -9.63 37.28
CA GLY A 676 0.45 -10.09 36.29
C GLY A 676 0.81 -9.83 34.83
N SER A 677 1.90 -9.11 34.56
CA SER A 677 2.45 -8.94 33.21
C SER A 677 3.22 -10.18 32.74
N THR A 678 3.38 -10.32 31.43
CA THR A 678 4.27 -11.32 30.80
C THR A 678 5.17 -10.64 29.79
N GLY A 679 6.47 -10.89 29.83
CA GLY A 679 7.42 -10.37 28.85
C GLY A 679 8.29 -11.49 28.32
N ASN A 680 8.28 -11.72 27.00
CA ASN A 680 9.09 -12.76 26.37
C ASN A 680 10.13 -12.11 25.46
N VAL A 681 11.41 -12.41 25.68
CA VAL A 681 12.49 -11.89 24.83
C VAL A 681 13.30 -13.04 24.26
N LEU A 682 13.47 -13.04 22.93
CA LEU A 682 14.32 -14.00 22.21
C LEU A 682 15.43 -13.25 21.47
N VAL A 683 16.69 -13.62 21.74
CA VAL A 683 17.85 -13.20 20.97
C VAL A 683 18.44 -14.42 20.29
N ASP A 684 18.29 -14.50 18.97
CA ASP A 684 18.51 -15.73 18.20
C ASP A 684 19.26 -15.49 16.89
N GLY A 685 20.26 -16.32 16.63
CA GLY A 685 21.05 -16.31 15.40
C GLY A 685 22.36 -15.52 15.52
N SER A 686 23.34 -15.92 14.71
CA SER A 686 24.64 -15.25 14.65
C SER A 686 24.51 -13.80 14.18
N GLY A 687 25.14 -12.88 14.91
CA GLY A 687 25.08 -11.44 14.62
C GLY A 687 23.86 -10.72 15.22
N SER A 688 22.86 -11.46 15.73
CA SER A 688 21.78 -10.87 16.50
C SER A 688 22.30 -10.44 17.87
N THR A 689 22.26 -9.14 18.16
CA THR A 689 22.83 -8.57 19.37
C THR A 689 21.85 -7.72 20.15
N TRP A 690 21.92 -7.80 21.48
CA TRP A 690 21.21 -6.90 22.39
C TRP A 690 22.17 -6.31 23.43
N ALA A 691 22.49 -5.03 23.29
CA ALA A 691 23.38 -4.29 24.18
C ALA A 691 22.59 -3.38 25.14
N VAL A 692 22.64 -3.71 26.43
CA VAL A 692 22.05 -2.92 27.52
C VAL A 692 23.16 -2.13 28.22
N GLY A 693 23.13 -0.81 28.06
CA GLY A 693 24.13 0.11 28.61
C GLY A 693 24.17 0.19 30.14
N GLY A 694 23.15 -0.34 30.80
CA GLY A 694 22.97 -0.36 32.26
C GLY A 694 22.58 -1.75 32.75
N SER A 695 21.55 -1.84 33.60
CA SER A 695 21.05 -3.11 34.13
C SER A 695 19.90 -3.67 33.29
N LEU A 696 19.80 -5.01 33.28
CA LEU A 696 18.69 -5.77 32.72
C LEU A 696 17.99 -6.53 33.85
N TYR A 697 16.70 -6.30 34.02
CA TYR A 697 15.86 -6.96 35.03
C TYR A 697 14.88 -7.92 34.36
N VAL A 698 14.97 -9.21 34.71
CA VAL A 698 14.10 -10.28 34.20
C VAL A 698 13.09 -10.64 35.28
N GLY A 699 11.80 -10.54 34.96
CA GLY A 699 10.70 -10.76 35.91
C GLY A 699 10.50 -9.61 36.90
N GLY A 700 10.78 -8.36 36.52
CA GLY A 700 10.55 -7.22 37.40
C GLY A 700 11.29 -5.93 37.05
N SER A 701 11.60 -5.15 38.09
CA SER A 701 12.17 -3.82 38.00
C SER A 701 13.46 -3.69 38.82
N ASN A 702 14.02 -2.48 38.92
CA ASN A 702 15.12 -2.20 39.85
C ASN A 702 14.69 -2.22 41.34
N THR A 703 13.39 -2.11 41.63
CA THR A 703 12.88 -2.01 43.00
C THR A 703 12.23 -3.28 43.54
N GLY A 704 11.87 -4.24 42.68
CA GLY A 704 11.22 -5.47 43.11
C GLY A 704 10.79 -6.36 41.95
N SER A 705 10.39 -7.59 42.31
CA SER A 705 9.81 -8.59 41.40
C SER A 705 8.48 -8.09 40.80
N GLY A 706 8.24 -8.46 39.55
CA GLY A 706 7.08 -8.08 38.76
C GLY A 706 6.25 -9.27 38.32
N GLY A 707 6.05 -9.38 37.01
CA GLY A 707 5.34 -10.48 36.34
C GLY A 707 6.29 -11.58 35.86
N HIS A 708 5.81 -12.43 34.96
CA HIS A 708 6.61 -13.52 34.40
C HIS A 708 7.46 -13.03 33.23
N GLY A 709 8.77 -12.97 33.44
CA GLY A 709 9.70 -12.46 32.44
C GLY A 709 10.61 -13.55 31.92
N ASP A 710 10.62 -13.75 30.61
CA ASP A 710 11.42 -14.77 29.95
C ASP A 710 12.47 -14.12 29.06
N LEU A 711 13.72 -14.55 29.23
CA LEU A 711 14.83 -14.22 28.34
C LEU A 711 15.44 -15.50 27.79
N THR A 712 15.49 -15.63 26.48
CA THR A 712 16.15 -16.75 25.79
C THR A 712 17.25 -16.24 24.88
N VAL A 713 18.45 -16.79 25.01
CA VAL A 713 19.63 -16.45 24.20
C VAL A 713 20.21 -17.72 23.58
N GLN A 714 20.10 -17.84 22.27
CA GLN A 714 20.37 -19.09 21.55
C GLN A 714 20.99 -18.87 20.16
N ASN A 715 21.46 -19.95 19.55
CA ASN A 715 22.06 -20.03 18.21
C ASN A 715 23.06 -18.91 17.91
N ARG A 716 23.99 -18.66 18.83
CA ARG A 716 25.04 -17.61 18.73
C ARG A 716 24.51 -16.17 18.80
N GLY A 717 23.28 -15.96 19.27
CA GLY A 717 22.79 -14.65 19.69
C GLY A 717 23.59 -14.12 20.88
N THR A 718 23.73 -12.79 20.96
CA THR A 718 24.59 -12.14 21.97
C THR A 718 23.81 -11.11 22.80
N VAL A 719 23.90 -11.21 24.12
CA VAL A 719 23.39 -10.19 25.06
C VAL A 719 24.55 -9.61 25.86
N THR A 720 24.67 -8.29 25.90
CA THR A 720 25.67 -7.59 26.73
C THR A 720 24.97 -6.66 27.70
N VAL A 721 25.29 -6.77 28.99
CA VAL A 721 24.71 -5.95 30.08
C VAL A 721 25.84 -5.27 30.84
N ASN A 722 26.03 -3.97 30.63
CA ASN A 722 27.19 -3.26 31.19
C ASN A 722 27.17 -3.14 32.73
N ASN A 723 26.04 -3.41 33.37
CA ASN A 723 25.91 -3.46 34.82
C ASN A 723 25.39 -4.83 35.31
N THR A 724 24.22 -4.87 35.94
CA THR A 724 23.68 -6.10 36.54
C THR A 724 22.65 -6.73 35.62
N LEU A 725 22.84 -8.02 35.27
CA LEU A 725 21.78 -8.91 34.84
C LEU A 725 21.15 -9.52 36.08
N LYS A 726 19.91 -9.12 36.39
CA LYS A 726 19.18 -9.57 37.58
C LYS A 726 17.96 -10.38 37.18
N ILE A 727 17.81 -11.54 37.81
CA ILE A 727 16.67 -12.45 37.63
C ILE A 727 15.90 -12.48 38.95
N TRP A 728 14.66 -12.02 38.90
CA TRP A 728 13.74 -12.06 40.04
C TRP A 728 13.07 -13.42 40.17
N SER A 729 12.36 -13.67 41.27
CA SER A 729 11.64 -14.92 41.54
C SER A 729 10.61 -15.35 40.49
N THR A 730 10.22 -14.42 39.62
CA THR A 730 9.26 -14.64 38.52
C THR A 730 9.92 -14.58 37.15
N GLY A 731 11.24 -14.38 37.10
CA GLY A 731 12.02 -14.32 35.88
C GLY A 731 12.67 -15.66 35.56
N ASP A 732 12.68 -15.99 34.27
CA ASP A 732 13.36 -17.15 33.71
C ASP A 732 14.39 -16.67 32.68
N PHE A 733 15.62 -17.16 32.80
CA PHE A 733 16.69 -16.94 31.83
C PHE A 733 17.18 -18.28 31.29
N GLN A 734 17.07 -18.44 29.97
CA GLN A 734 17.50 -19.61 29.22
C GLN A 734 18.74 -19.24 28.37
N LEU A 735 19.87 -19.87 28.67
CA LEU A 735 21.11 -19.75 27.90
C LEU A 735 21.50 -21.13 27.38
N SER A 736 21.46 -21.31 26.06
CA SER A 736 21.61 -22.63 25.43
C SER A 736 22.77 -22.71 24.42
N SER A 737 22.87 -21.79 23.47
CA SER A 737 23.99 -21.76 22.51
C SER A 737 24.38 -20.34 22.10
N GLY A 738 23.94 -19.35 22.89
CA GLY A 738 24.31 -17.96 22.74
C GLY A 738 25.43 -17.52 23.70
N THR A 739 25.64 -16.21 23.77
CA THR A 739 26.62 -15.59 24.67
C THR A 739 25.98 -14.45 25.45
N THR A 740 26.15 -14.46 26.76
CA THR A 740 25.73 -13.37 27.63
C THR A 740 26.92 -12.85 28.42
N THR A 741 27.20 -11.54 28.32
CA THR A 741 28.23 -10.87 29.12
C THR A 741 27.58 -9.86 30.05
N CYS A 742 27.95 -9.87 31.32
CA CYS A 742 27.47 -8.90 32.28
C CYS A 742 28.57 -8.48 33.26
N ARG A 743 28.46 -7.29 33.86
CA ARG A 743 29.36 -6.93 34.97
C ARG A 743 29.00 -7.69 36.24
N SER A 744 27.72 -7.89 36.52
CA SER A 744 27.24 -8.70 37.65
C SER A 744 26.05 -9.54 37.24
N PHE A 745 25.99 -10.76 37.77
CA PHE A 745 24.89 -11.68 37.60
C PHE A 745 24.22 -11.92 38.96
N ASP A 746 22.94 -11.60 39.08
CA ASP A 746 22.17 -11.71 40.32
C ASP A 746 20.90 -12.55 40.11
N ASN A 747 20.96 -13.82 40.54
CA ASN A 747 19.82 -14.72 40.67
C ASN A 747 19.54 -15.06 42.16
N SER A 748 19.95 -14.21 43.10
CA SER A 748 19.81 -14.50 44.54
C SER A 748 18.35 -14.40 45.04
N HIS A 749 17.42 -14.09 44.14
CA HIS A 749 16.01 -13.81 44.44
C HIS A 749 15.09 -14.97 44.06
N GLY A 750 15.65 -16.12 43.69
CA GLY A 750 14.90 -17.34 43.41
C GLY A 750 14.30 -17.41 42.01
N GLY A 751 14.89 -16.71 41.04
CA GLY A 751 14.53 -16.87 39.63
C GLY A 751 15.08 -18.17 39.04
N THR A 752 14.59 -18.52 37.86
CA THR A 752 15.07 -19.69 37.13
C THR A 752 16.21 -19.27 36.21
N PHE A 753 17.39 -19.83 36.40
CA PHE A 753 18.46 -19.73 35.43
C PHE A 753 18.77 -21.13 34.91
N ASN A 754 18.50 -21.34 33.63
CA ASN A 754 18.82 -22.57 32.94
C ASN A 754 20.00 -22.32 31.99
N HIS A 755 21.10 -23.04 32.22
CA HIS A 755 22.36 -22.90 31.50
C HIS A 755 22.71 -24.21 30.80
N ASP A 756 21.83 -24.68 29.91
CA ASP A 756 22.01 -25.93 29.18
C ASP A 756 23.15 -25.89 28.15
N GLY A 757 23.69 -24.71 27.86
CA GLY A 757 24.87 -24.53 27.01
C GLY A 757 25.21 -23.05 26.76
N GLY A 758 26.15 -22.78 25.84
CA GLY A 758 26.56 -21.41 25.52
C GLY A 758 27.57 -20.84 26.53
N THR A 759 27.69 -19.52 26.58
CA THR A 759 28.71 -18.87 27.41
C THR A 759 28.15 -17.70 28.23
N LEU A 760 28.29 -17.77 29.56
CA LEU A 760 28.08 -16.66 30.48
C LEU A 760 29.43 -16.08 30.91
N THR A 761 29.65 -14.78 30.70
CA THR A 761 30.83 -14.06 31.20
C THR A 761 30.43 -13.01 32.23
N VAL A 762 31.10 -13.01 33.39
CA VAL A 762 30.93 -12.02 34.45
C VAL A 762 32.22 -11.21 34.62
N GLU A 763 32.15 -9.91 34.33
CA GLU A 763 33.32 -9.02 34.28
C GLU A 763 33.33 -8.03 35.45
N GLY A 764 34.11 -8.32 36.49
CA GLY A 764 34.46 -7.34 37.53
C GLY A 764 33.45 -7.13 38.67
N GLY A 765 32.31 -7.82 38.68
CA GLY A 765 31.28 -7.67 39.73
C GLY A 765 30.89 -8.99 40.39
N ALA A 766 29.68 -9.07 40.96
CA ALA A 766 29.23 -10.24 41.72
C ALA A 766 28.60 -11.31 40.81
N PHE A 767 28.92 -12.58 41.06
CA PHE A 767 28.21 -13.74 40.51
C PHE A 767 27.43 -14.42 41.63
N LEU A 768 26.11 -14.28 41.60
CA LEU A 768 25.17 -14.83 42.58
C LEU A 768 24.18 -15.75 41.84
N PRO A 769 24.54 -17.02 41.55
CA PRO A 769 23.72 -17.92 40.74
C PRO A 769 22.45 -18.42 41.46
N GLY A 770 22.35 -18.28 42.78
CA GLY A 770 21.21 -18.71 43.58
C GLY A 770 21.57 -18.92 45.05
N ALA A 771 20.59 -19.33 45.87
CA ALA A 771 20.76 -19.55 47.32
C ALA A 771 21.43 -20.89 47.70
N GLY A 772 21.72 -21.76 46.73
CA GLY A 772 22.27 -23.11 46.92
C GLY A 772 23.63 -23.34 46.26
N GLY A 773 23.90 -24.61 45.90
CA GLY A 773 24.99 -24.95 44.99
C GLY A 773 24.70 -24.51 43.56
N TYR A 774 25.69 -24.62 42.69
CA TYR A 774 25.55 -24.28 41.28
C TYR A 774 26.22 -25.35 40.42
N ALA A 775 25.48 -25.85 39.43
CA ALA A 775 25.98 -26.81 38.46
C ALA A 775 26.22 -26.10 37.12
N ILE A 776 27.36 -26.43 36.51
CA ILE A 776 27.71 -26.06 35.15
C ILE A 776 27.70 -27.37 34.38
N ASP A 777 26.52 -27.72 33.89
CA ASP A 777 26.18 -29.01 33.33
C ASP A 777 25.06 -28.83 32.30
N GLY A 778 25.26 -29.34 31.09
CA GLY A 778 24.21 -29.36 30.09
C GLY A 778 24.69 -29.90 28.75
N GLY A 779 23.79 -30.54 28.00
CA GLY A 779 24.12 -31.17 26.71
C GLY A 779 24.68 -30.21 25.64
N GLY A 780 24.56 -28.89 25.83
CA GLY A 780 25.17 -27.84 25.01
C GLY A 780 26.56 -27.38 25.46
N ASN A 781 27.17 -28.05 26.44
CA ASN A 781 28.49 -27.77 27.02
C ASN A 781 28.63 -26.32 27.55
N PRO A 782 27.89 -25.98 28.61
CA PRO A 782 27.89 -24.64 29.18
C PRO A 782 29.26 -24.19 29.67
N THR A 783 29.55 -22.91 29.47
CA THR A 783 30.79 -22.26 29.91
C THR A 783 30.48 -21.05 30.78
N VAL A 784 31.08 -21.00 31.98
CA VAL A 784 31.10 -19.80 32.82
C VAL A 784 32.51 -19.22 32.87
N ASN A 785 32.64 -17.96 32.46
CA ASN A 785 33.88 -17.20 32.55
C ASN A 785 33.75 -16.13 33.64
N MET A 786 34.57 -16.27 34.67
CA MET A 786 34.75 -15.29 35.74
C MET A 786 36.00 -14.48 35.42
N ALA A 787 35.84 -13.17 35.18
CA ALA A 787 36.93 -12.26 34.82
C ALA A 787 36.96 -11.05 35.77
N GLY A 788 37.84 -11.09 36.78
CA GLY A 788 37.87 -10.11 37.87
C GLY A 788 36.61 -10.06 38.75
N ALA A 789 35.78 -11.10 38.71
CA ALA A 789 34.50 -11.17 39.42
C ALA A 789 34.62 -11.84 40.80
N THR A 790 33.65 -11.59 41.68
CA THR A 790 33.56 -12.20 43.01
C THR A 790 32.34 -13.11 43.11
N ALA A 791 32.50 -14.33 43.63
CA ALA A 791 31.41 -15.25 43.90
C ALA A 791 31.45 -15.76 45.35
N ALA A 792 30.29 -15.84 45.98
CA ALA A 792 30.07 -16.49 47.28
C ALA A 792 28.87 -17.42 47.16
N ILE A 793 29.13 -18.68 46.83
CA ILE A 793 28.12 -19.70 46.53
C ILE A 793 27.90 -20.53 47.80
N GLY A 794 26.66 -20.55 48.32
CA GLY A 794 26.34 -21.18 49.61
C GLY A 794 26.43 -22.71 49.62
N GLY A 795 26.58 -23.35 48.46
CA GLY A 795 26.64 -24.82 48.32
C GLY A 795 27.81 -25.31 47.48
N THR A 796 27.68 -26.53 46.98
CA THR A 796 28.68 -27.17 46.12
C THR A 796 28.67 -26.58 44.72
N VAL A 797 29.85 -26.30 44.16
CA VAL A 797 30.01 -26.01 42.73
C VAL A 797 30.29 -27.33 42.02
N ARG A 798 29.46 -27.69 41.05
CA ARG A 798 29.63 -28.90 40.23
C ARG A 798 29.91 -28.51 38.80
N VAL A 799 30.94 -29.09 38.21
CA VAL A 799 31.33 -28.82 36.82
C VAL A 799 31.37 -30.15 36.09
N GLY A 800 30.47 -30.28 35.12
CA GLY A 800 30.13 -31.55 34.50
C GLY A 800 29.50 -32.53 35.48
N GLU A 801 28.22 -32.32 35.83
CA GLU A 801 27.45 -33.20 36.71
C GLU A 801 26.96 -34.43 35.95
N ASP A 802 25.90 -34.28 35.16
CA ASP A 802 25.38 -35.32 34.25
C ASP A 802 25.95 -35.22 32.82
N ASP A 803 26.20 -33.98 32.36
CA ASP A 803 26.74 -33.63 31.03
C ASP A 803 28.09 -32.92 31.17
N ASP A 804 28.68 -32.44 30.06
CA ASP A 804 29.93 -31.69 30.08
C ASP A 804 29.74 -30.25 30.60
N GLY A 805 30.79 -29.66 31.18
CA GLY A 805 30.77 -28.27 31.59
C GLY A 805 32.15 -27.66 31.82
N THR A 806 32.24 -26.33 31.69
CA THR A 806 33.50 -25.58 31.83
C THR A 806 33.37 -24.36 32.73
N LEU A 807 34.27 -24.23 33.71
CA LEU A 807 34.45 -23.04 34.54
C LEU A 807 35.84 -22.45 34.34
N ARG A 808 35.91 -21.17 33.96
CA ARG A 808 37.17 -20.41 33.91
C ARG A 808 37.14 -19.31 34.94
N ILE A 809 38.12 -19.31 35.83
CA ILE A 809 38.32 -18.31 36.88
C ILE A 809 39.60 -17.57 36.53
N THR A 810 39.49 -16.28 36.21
CA THR A 810 40.58 -15.50 35.64
C THR A 810 40.58 -14.05 36.14
N GLY A 811 41.64 -13.29 35.83
CA GLY A 811 41.66 -11.84 35.96
C GLY A 811 41.54 -11.32 37.40
N GLY A 812 42.02 -12.07 38.40
CA GLY A 812 41.90 -11.71 39.80
C GLY A 812 40.53 -12.03 40.41
N SER A 813 39.75 -12.93 39.78
CA SER A 813 38.47 -13.36 40.31
C SER A 813 38.62 -14.12 41.62
N VAL A 814 37.65 -13.98 42.53
CA VAL A 814 37.63 -14.64 43.84
C VAL A 814 36.34 -15.45 43.96
N VAL A 815 36.44 -16.77 43.95
CA VAL A 815 35.30 -17.69 44.05
C VAL A 815 35.36 -18.44 45.38
N ASN A 816 34.34 -18.29 46.21
CA ASN A 816 34.21 -19.01 47.49
C ASN A 816 32.95 -19.88 47.47
N ASN A 817 33.07 -21.12 47.89
CA ASN A 817 31.94 -22.06 47.97
C ASN A 817 32.11 -23.10 49.08
N THR A 818 31.05 -23.89 49.34
CA THR A 818 31.06 -24.90 50.41
C THR A 818 31.87 -26.14 50.03
N GLY A 819 31.84 -26.58 48.78
CA GLY A 819 32.66 -27.70 48.27
C GLY A 819 32.67 -27.72 46.74
N GLY A 820 33.60 -28.43 46.12
CA GLY A 820 33.76 -28.45 44.67
C GLY A 820 33.80 -29.87 44.12
N VAL A 821 33.14 -30.14 43.00
CA VAL A 821 33.24 -31.43 42.30
C VAL A 821 33.36 -31.20 40.81
N ILE A 822 34.32 -31.88 40.17
CA ILE A 822 34.62 -31.77 38.74
C ILE A 822 34.53 -33.17 38.12
N GLY A 823 33.62 -33.36 37.15
CA GLY A 823 33.33 -34.68 36.57
C GLY A 823 32.63 -35.58 37.59
N VAL A 824 31.34 -35.32 37.82
CA VAL A 824 30.54 -35.94 38.89
C VAL A 824 30.09 -37.34 38.50
N GLU A 825 29.26 -37.47 37.46
CA GLU A 825 28.67 -38.75 37.05
C GLU A 825 29.45 -39.44 35.92
N SER A 826 29.26 -40.76 35.79
CA SER A 826 29.92 -41.56 34.77
C SER A 826 29.56 -41.09 33.35
N GLY A 827 30.58 -40.70 32.58
CA GLY A 827 30.42 -40.25 31.19
C GLY A 827 30.43 -38.72 31.02
N SER A 828 30.33 -37.96 32.11
CA SER A 828 30.48 -36.50 32.11
C SER A 828 31.95 -36.06 32.08
N GLN A 829 32.21 -34.88 31.50
CA GLN A 829 33.50 -34.21 31.58
C GLN A 829 33.38 -32.81 32.21
N GLY A 830 34.04 -32.64 33.35
CA GLY A 830 34.21 -31.34 34.00
C GLY A 830 35.58 -30.73 33.73
N VAL A 831 35.62 -29.43 33.39
CA VAL A 831 36.88 -28.69 33.23
C VAL A 831 36.87 -27.40 34.03
N VAL A 832 37.85 -27.23 34.91
CA VAL A 832 38.08 -25.99 35.67
C VAL A 832 39.47 -25.45 35.40
N VAL A 833 39.55 -24.15 35.12
CA VAL A 833 40.81 -23.42 34.95
C VAL A 833 40.84 -22.24 35.92
N VAL A 834 41.88 -22.16 36.75
CA VAL A 834 42.18 -21.04 37.64
C VAL A 834 43.47 -20.40 37.14
N ASP A 835 43.37 -19.21 36.54
CA ASP A 835 44.45 -18.59 35.78
C ASP A 835 44.73 -17.16 36.24
N GLY A 836 46.00 -16.86 36.45
CA GLY A 836 46.52 -15.52 36.65
C GLY A 836 46.65 -15.08 38.12
N PRO A 837 47.48 -14.06 38.39
CA PRO A 837 47.74 -13.60 39.75
C PRO A 837 46.49 -13.04 40.45
N GLY A 838 46.34 -13.36 41.73
CA GLY A 838 45.23 -12.89 42.57
C GLY A 838 43.90 -13.59 42.28
N THR A 839 43.87 -14.51 41.31
CA THR A 839 42.71 -15.36 41.03
C THR A 839 42.65 -16.50 42.05
N THR A 840 41.55 -16.63 42.78
CA THR A 840 41.38 -17.66 43.82
C THR A 840 40.10 -18.46 43.67
N TRP A 841 40.17 -19.75 44.00
CA TRP A 841 39.02 -20.63 44.20
C TRP A 841 39.12 -21.36 45.54
N THR A 842 38.29 -20.95 46.50
CA THR A 842 38.29 -21.48 47.87
C THR A 842 37.06 -22.36 48.10
N ASN A 843 37.31 -23.62 48.42
CA ASN A 843 36.33 -24.62 48.80
C ASN A 843 36.42 -24.84 50.32
N ASN A 844 35.41 -24.41 51.08
CA ASN A 844 35.40 -24.57 52.56
C ASN A 844 35.15 -26.01 53.03
N GLY A 845 35.05 -26.95 52.09
CA GLY A 845 34.75 -28.36 52.25
C GLY A 845 35.50 -29.15 51.19
N ASP A 846 35.01 -30.33 50.85
CA ASP A 846 35.75 -31.25 49.99
C ASP A 846 35.82 -30.78 48.53
N LEU A 847 36.98 -31.01 47.90
CA LEU A 847 37.22 -30.82 46.47
C LEU A 847 37.46 -32.18 45.79
N GLY A 848 36.51 -32.63 44.97
CA GLY A 848 36.62 -33.83 44.15
C GLY A 848 36.99 -33.50 42.70
N VAL A 849 38.00 -34.19 42.15
CA VAL A 849 38.39 -34.10 40.73
C VAL A 849 38.35 -35.50 40.11
N GLY A 850 37.38 -35.74 39.25
CA GLY A 850 37.04 -37.08 38.74
C GLY A 850 36.40 -37.91 39.85
N ASP A 851 35.13 -37.63 40.14
CA ASP A 851 34.37 -38.35 41.18
C ASP A 851 33.95 -39.73 40.67
N ALA A 852 32.97 -39.79 39.75
CA ALA A 852 32.71 -40.95 38.87
C ALA A 852 32.96 -40.65 37.38
N GLY A 853 33.05 -39.37 37.00
CA GLY A 853 33.31 -38.92 35.62
C GLY A 853 34.77 -38.56 35.37
N ARG A 854 35.01 -37.76 34.30
CA ARG A 854 36.33 -37.20 33.98
C ARG A 854 36.43 -35.77 34.51
N GLY A 855 37.28 -35.55 35.50
CA GLY A 855 37.55 -34.22 36.04
C GLY A 855 38.93 -33.70 35.62
N THR A 856 38.98 -32.47 35.11
CA THR A 856 40.23 -31.76 34.81
C THR A 856 40.30 -30.43 35.56
N LEU A 857 41.33 -30.25 36.38
CA LEU A 857 41.62 -29.02 37.09
C LEU A 857 42.99 -28.47 36.70
N ARG A 858 43.05 -27.21 36.30
CA ARG A 858 44.29 -26.51 35.94
C ARG A 858 44.43 -25.25 36.76
N VAL A 859 45.51 -25.16 37.54
CA VAL A 859 45.90 -23.96 38.30
C VAL A 859 47.19 -23.45 37.70
N ILE A 860 47.12 -22.29 37.06
CA ILE A 860 48.21 -21.81 36.21
C ILE A 860 48.50 -20.32 36.37
N ASN A 861 49.73 -19.93 36.01
CA ASN A 861 50.20 -18.54 35.93
C ASN A 861 49.93 -17.68 37.18
N GLY A 862 50.05 -18.25 38.39
CA GLY A 862 49.85 -17.53 39.64
C GLY A 862 48.45 -17.61 40.25
N GLY A 863 47.56 -18.45 39.70
CA GLY A 863 46.26 -18.76 40.31
C GLY A 863 46.39 -19.62 41.58
N ALA A 864 45.42 -19.52 42.50
CA ALA A 864 45.46 -20.26 43.77
C ALA A 864 44.14 -20.99 44.07
N ILE A 865 44.24 -22.18 44.66
CA ILE A 865 43.11 -22.96 45.16
C ILE A 865 43.31 -23.28 46.63
N GLU A 866 42.20 -23.29 47.38
CA GLU A 866 42.13 -23.79 48.74
C GLU A 866 40.98 -24.81 48.88
N SER A 867 41.20 -25.90 49.63
CA SER A 867 40.18 -26.91 49.95
C SER A 867 40.33 -27.43 51.38
N ALA A 868 39.22 -27.85 51.99
CA ALA A 868 39.27 -28.48 53.31
C ALA A 868 39.84 -29.90 53.23
N SER A 869 39.38 -30.71 52.28
CA SER A 869 39.97 -32.01 51.91
C SER A 869 39.89 -32.19 50.39
N GLY A 870 40.65 -33.12 49.83
CA GLY A 870 40.72 -33.32 48.38
C GLY A 870 40.75 -34.78 47.97
N THR A 871 40.06 -35.11 46.87
CA THR A 871 40.11 -36.45 46.26
C THR A 871 40.26 -36.32 44.74
N ILE A 872 41.17 -37.09 44.17
CA ILE A 872 41.40 -37.16 42.72
C ILE A 872 41.20 -38.60 42.26
N GLY A 873 40.20 -38.87 41.42
CA GLY A 873 39.85 -40.24 41.01
C GLY A 873 39.19 -41.02 42.15
N ALA A 874 37.95 -40.65 42.51
CA ALA A 874 37.28 -41.14 43.71
C ALA A 874 36.80 -42.60 43.58
N VAL A 875 36.08 -42.95 42.52
CA VAL A 875 35.56 -44.32 42.34
C VAL A 875 36.15 -45.06 41.13
N SER A 876 36.00 -46.39 41.10
CA SER A 876 36.46 -47.24 40.00
C SER A 876 35.93 -46.75 38.64
N GLY A 877 36.85 -46.46 37.71
CA GLY A 877 36.53 -45.96 36.36
C GLY A 877 36.53 -44.44 36.23
N ALA A 878 36.59 -43.69 37.35
CA ALA A 878 36.74 -42.24 37.32
C ALA A 878 38.16 -41.83 36.92
N GLU A 879 38.27 -40.67 36.26
CA GLU A 879 39.55 -40.10 35.83
C GLU A 879 39.69 -38.67 36.36
N GLY A 880 40.57 -38.48 37.35
CA GLY A 880 40.89 -37.17 37.90
C GLY A 880 42.26 -36.69 37.44
N THR A 881 42.34 -35.50 36.83
CA THR A 881 43.60 -34.86 36.47
C THR A 881 43.71 -33.47 37.05
N VAL A 882 44.73 -33.23 37.88
CA VAL A 882 45.06 -31.92 38.43
C VAL A 882 46.43 -31.47 37.93
N THR A 883 46.54 -30.24 37.46
CA THR A 883 47.81 -29.60 37.06
C THR A 883 47.99 -28.30 37.82
N ILE A 884 49.06 -28.19 38.60
CA ILE A 884 49.51 -26.96 39.25
C ILE A 884 50.81 -26.52 38.59
N ARG A 885 50.80 -25.38 37.91
CA ARG A 885 51.93 -25.00 37.05
C ARG A 885 52.18 -23.49 36.97
N GLY A 886 53.43 -23.10 37.20
CA GLY A 886 53.88 -21.71 37.07
C GLY A 886 54.15 -21.09 38.44
N ASP A 887 55.10 -20.16 38.47
CA ASP A 887 55.47 -19.45 39.69
C ASP A 887 54.24 -18.79 40.35
N GLY A 888 54.05 -19.05 41.64
CA GLY A 888 52.92 -18.53 42.42
C GLY A 888 51.61 -19.30 42.24
N SER A 889 51.56 -20.34 41.40
CA SER A 889 50.39 -21.22 41.33
C SER A 889 50.36 -22.20 42.50
N THR A 890 49.27 -22.19 43.28
CA THR A 890 49.20 -22.96 44.53
C THR A 890 47.90 -23.75 44.68
N TRP A 891 47.99 -24.91 45.34
CA TRP A 891 46.84 -25.58 45.96
C TRP A 891 47.14 -25.89 47.43
N THR A 892 46.40 -25.29 48.35
CA THR A 892 46.46 -25.59 49.79
C THR A 892 45.27 -26.47 50.18
N ASN A 893 45.56 -27.67 50.66
CA ASN A 893 44.58 -28.63 51.16
C ASN A 893 44.74 -28.78 52.68
N GLN A 894 43.80 -28.24 53.45
CA GLN A 894 43.89 -28.13 54.92
C GLN A 894 43.77 -29.48 55.67
N GLY A 895 43.26 -30.51 55.00
CA GLY A 895 43.00 -31.83 55.56
C GLY A 895 43.64 -32.92 54.73
N ASP A 896 42.96 -34.06 54.64
CA ASP A 896 43.46 -35.22 53.90
C ASP A 896 43.36 -34.96 52.38
N LEU A 897 44.36 -35.44 51.64
CA LEU A 897 44.39 -35.43 50.18
C LEU A 897 44.59 -36.86 49.67
N THR A 898 43.67 -37.36 48.85
CA THR A 898 43.76 -38.69 48.23
C THR A 898 43.94 -38.57 46.71
N VAL A 899 44.99 -39.17 46.19
CA VAL A 899 45.28 -39.28 44.74
C VAL A 899 45.07 -40.73 44.32
N GLY A 900 43.88 -41.05 43.84
CA GLY A 900 43.45 -42.38 43.45
C GLY A 900 42.87 -43.18 44.61
N ASP A 901 41.61 -42.92 44.97
CA ASP A 901 40.91 -43.68 46.03
C ASP A 901 40.37 -45.02 45.48
N GLY A 902 39.62 -44.97 44.37
CA GLY A 902 39.23 -46.14 43.59
C GLY A 902 39.46 -46.01 42.08
N GLY A 903 39.60 -44.77 41.59
CA GLY A 903 39.81 -44.44 40.17
C GLY A 903 41.25 -44.03 39.84
N ALA A 904 41.46 -43.53 38.63
CA ALA A 904 42.76 -43.03 38.19
C ALA A 904 42.96 -41.58 38.64
N GLY A 905 43.83 -41.37 39.63
CA GLY A 905 44.21 -40.07 40.14
C GLY A 905 45.56 -39.61 39.60
N ARG A 906 45.60 -38.48 38.89
CA ARG A 906 46.82 -37.92 38.33
C ARG A 906 47.01 -36.47 38.75
N MET A 907 48.14 -36.17 39.41
CA MET A 907 48.52 -34.81 39.78
C MET A 907 49.85 -34.43 39.12
N LEU A 908 49.96 -33.24 38.56
CA LEU A 908 51.18 -32.68 37.98
C LEU A 908 51.54 -31.39 38.70
N ILE A 909 52.77 -31.27 39.22
CA ILE A 909 53.25 -30.09 39.94
C ILE A 909 54.53 -29.60 39.25
N PHE A 910 54.40 -28.59 38.38
CA PHE A 910 55.46 -28.16 37.46
C PHE A 910 55.75 -26.65 37.55
N ASP A 911 56.89 -26.27 36.99
CA ASP A 911 57.34 -24.89 36.76
C ASP A 911 57.10 -23.94 37.95
N GLY A 912 57.51 -24.35 39.16
CA GLY A 912 57.36 -23.51 40.36
C GLY A 912 56.00 -23.61 41.06
N GLY A 913 55.11 -24.50 40.60
CA GLY A 913 53.84 -24.79 41.28
C GLY A 913 54.03 -25.44 42.66
N LEU A 914 53.10 -25.17 43.57
CA LEU A 914 53.12 -25.64 44.96
C LEU A 914 51.81 -26.37 45.30
N VAL A 915 51.92 -27.57 45.88
CA VAL A 915 50.80 -28.23 46.57
C VAL A 915 51.17 -28.39 48.04
N ALA A 916 50.34 -27.84 48.92
CA ALA A 916 50.50 -27.96 50.36
C ALA A 916 49.38 -28.85 50.93
N VAL A 917 49.76 -29.95 51.58
CA VAL A 917 48.84 -30.83 52.29
C VAL A 917 49.08 -30.66 53.78
N GLU A 918 48.03 -30.37 54.55
CA GLU A 918 48.12 -30.18 55.99
C GLU A 918 47.63 -31.39 56.81
N GLY A 919 46.91 -32.33 56.18
CA GLY A 919 46.56 -33.64 56.73
C GLY A 919 47.39 -34.78 56.14
N THR A 920 46.74 -35.93 55.93
CA THR A 920 47.37 -37.13 55.37
C THR A 920 47.34 -37.11 53.84
N LEU A 921 48.48 -37.35 53.20
CA LEU A 921 48.52 -37.65 51.78
C LEU A 921 48.38 -39.15 51.55
N THR A 922 47.34 -39.55 50.82
CA THR A 922 47.15 -40.93 50.32
C THR A 922 47.37 -40.97 48.82
N ILE A 923 48.19 -41.89 48.32
CA ILE A 923 48.41 -42.09 46.88
C ILE A 923 48.08 -43.54 46.54
N ASP A 924 47.26 -43.77 45.52
CA ASP A 924 46.78 -45.09 45.10
C ASP A 924 46.17 -45.87 46.27
N GLY A 925 45.25 -45.25 47.01
CA GLY A 925 44.55 -45.84 48.15
C GLY A 925 43.78 -47.11 47.80
N GLY A 926 43.30 -47.22 46.56
CA GLY A 926 42.64 -48.41 46.01
C GLY A 926 43.59 -49.51 45.53
N GLY A 927 44.89 -49.21 45.42
CA GLY A 927 45.94 -50.14 44.99
C GLY A 927 45.80 -50.62 43.54
N SER A 928 45.29 -49.77 42.65
CA SER A 928 45.08 -50.10 41.23
C SER A 928 46.38 -49.98 40.42
N GLY A 929 47.35 -49.19 40.88
CA GLY A 929 48.63 -48.91 40.21
C GLY A 929 48.57 -47.83 39.13
N ASP A 930 47.41 -47.22 38.91
CA ASP A 930 47.16 -46.24 37.84
C ASP A 930 47.25 -44.78 38.32
N SER A 931 47.50 -44.57 39.62
CA SER A 931 47.52 -43.25 40.25
C SER A 931 48.92 -42.81 40.65
N ALA A 932 49.26 -41.54 40.40
CA ALA A 932 50.59 -41.00 40.69
C ALA A 932 50.62 -39.47 40.74
N ILE A 933 51.58 -38.94 41.51
CA ILE A 933 51.98 -37.53 41.50
C ILE A 933 53.23 -37.38 40.63
N TYR A 934 53.23 -36.41 39.73
CA TYR A 934 54.29 -36.14 38.76
C TYR A 934 54.93 -34.79 39.06
N MET A 935 56.22 -34.81 39.41
CA MET A 935 57.02 -33.65 39.80
C MET A 935 57.92 -33.20 38.64
N GLY A 936 57.81 -31.94 38.23
CA GLY A 936 58.61 -31.32 37.18
C GLY A 936 59.35 -30.10 37.71
N SER A 937 59.96 -29.28 36.84
CA SER A 937 60.84 -28.15 37.22
C SER A 937 60.31 -27.33 38.39
N HIS A 938 61.02 -27.26 39.51
CA HIS A 938 60.65 -26.45 40.69
C HIS A 938 59.27 -26.76 41.28
N GLY A 939 58.65 -27.88 40.91
CA GLY A 939 57.43 -28.34 41.56
C GLY A 939 57.70 -28.66 43.02
N THR A 940 56.80 -28.22 43.89
CA THR A 940 56.96 -28.37 45.35
C THR A 940 55.72 -29.04 45.94
N LEU A 941 55.94 -30.09 46.74
CA LEU A 941 54.90 -30.77 47.52
C LEU A 941 55.27 -30.68 49.01
N THR A 942 54.35 -30.22 49.86
CA THR A 942 54.60 -30.13 51.31
C THR A 942 53.69 -31.05 52.11
N LEU A 943 54.24 -31.66 53.15
CA LEU A 943 53.55 -32.54 54.12
C LEU A 943 53.80 -32.04 55.55
N PRO A 944 52.87 -32.26 56.51
CA PRO A 944 53.04 -31.81 57.88
C PRO A 944 54.10 -32.62 58.62
N GLY A 945 54.84 -31.96 59.52
CA GLY A 945 55.82 -32.59 60.42
C GLY A 945 57.27 -32.48 59.95
N TYR A 946 58.17 -33.03 60.76
CA TYR A 946 59.62 -33.05 60.54
C TYR A 946 60.01 -34.28 59.73
N LEU A 947 59.95 -34.18 58.40
CA LEU A 947 60.19 -35.28 57.46
C LEU A 947 61.41 -35.02 56.56
N ASP A 948 62.30 -34.10 56.95
CA ASP A 948 63.43 -33.63 56.13
C ASP A 948 64.74 -34.40 56.38
N GLN A 949 64.71 -35.38 57.28
CA GLN A 949 65.87 -36.21 57.64
C GLN A 949 66.29 -37.13 56.49
N SER A 950 65.33 -37.73 55.79
CA SER A 950 65.56 -38.54 54.59
C SER A 950 64.33 -38.58 53.67
N LEU A 951 64.52 -38.98 52.41
CA LEU A 951 63.40 -39.21 51.50
C LEU A 951 62.51 -40.36 51.97
N ASP A 952 63.08 -41.37 52.63
CA ASP A 952 62.30 -42.48 53.19
C ASP A 952 61.37 -41.98 54.30
N ASP A 953 61.82 -41.06 55.18
CA ASP A 953 60.96 -40.47 56.22
C ASP A 953 59.79 -39.66 55.61
N PHE A 954 60.05 -38.95 54.50
CA PHE A 954 59.02 -38.22 53.77
C PHE A 954 58.01 -39.16 53.09
N LEU A 955 58.47 -40.26 52.50
CA LEU A 955 57.61 -41.23 51.84
C LEU A 955 56.84 -42.09 52.84
N ASP A 956 57.41 -42.46 53.98
CA ASP A 956 56.75 -43.22 55.06
C ASP A 956 55.55 -42.46 55.66
N ALA A 957 55.51 -41.14 55.52
CA ALA A 957 54.37 -40.31 55.91
C ALA A 957 53.19 -40.38 54.92
N ILE A 958 53.40 -40.94 53.72
CA ILE A 958 52.38 -41.13 52.70
C ILE A 958 51.69 -42.48 52.90
N VAL A 959 50.37 -42.48 52.82
CA VAL A 959 49.55 -43.70 52.91
C VAL A 959 49.28 -44.26 51.50
N GLY A 960 49.32 -45.59 51.35
CA GLY A 960 49.05 -46.26 50.07
C GLY A 960 50.34 -46.67 49.35
N THR A 961 50.53 -46.23 48.11
CA THR A 961 51.77 -46.44 47.34
C THR A 961 52.60 -45.16 47.27
N ASP A 962 53.92 -45.26 47.38
CA ASP A 962 54.83 -44.12 47.21
C ASP A 962 55.01 -43.74 45.73
N ALA A 963 53.93 -43.63 44.97
CA ALA A 963 53.92 -43.43 43.52
C ALA A 963 54.20 -41.97 43.11
N ILE A 964 55.14 -41.31 43.79
CA ILE A 964 55.68 -40.03 43.33
C ILE A 964 56.71 -40.30 42.21
N ARG A 965 56.53 -39.61 41.09
CA ARG A 965 57.37 -39.71 39.90
C ARG A 965 58.03 -38.37 39.61
N TYR A 966 59.25 -38.41 39.09
CA TYR A 966 59.95 -37.26 38.54
C TYR A 966 60.31 -37.50 37.07
N TRP A 967 60.50 -36.41 36.31
CA TRP A 967 60.98 -36.51 34.94
C TRP A 967 62.50 -36.73 34.94
N ASP A 968 62.93 -37.91 34.51
CA ASP A 968 64.35 -38.23 34.41
C ASP A 968 64.87 -37.87 33.01
N ASP A 969 65.56 -36.72 32.91
CA ASP A 969 66.18 -36.25 31.67
C ASP A 969 67.16 -37.25 31.05
N SER A 970 67.76 -38.14 31.84
CA SER A 970 68.73 -39.12 31.34
C SER A 970 68.08 -40.29 30.61
N THR A 971 66.83 -40.60 30.95
CA THR A 971 66.06 -41.71 30.37
C THR A 971 64.87 -41.24 29.54
N GLY A 972 64.47 -39.97 29.64
CA GLY A 972 63.34 -39.38 28.92
C GLY A 972 61.98 -39.95 29.33
N VAL A 973 61.86 -40.48 30.55
CA VAL A 973 60.64 -41.09 31.08
C VAL A 973 60.39 -40.68 32.54
N TRP A 974 59.15 -40.87 32.99
CA TRP A 974 58.75 -40.66 34.38
C TRP A 974 59.24 -41.81 35.29
N SER A 975 60.22 -41.51 36.16
CA SER A 975 60.88 -42.46 37.06
C SER A 975 60.39 -42.30 38.51
N LYS A 976 60.48 -43.36 39.34
CA LYS A 976 60.14 -43.29 40.77
C LYS A 976 61.10 -42.36 41.51
N ILE A 977 60.60 -41.53 42.42
CA ILE A 977 61.43 -40.54 43.15
C ILE A 977 62.54 -41.16 43.99
N THR A 978 62.43 -42.42 44.39
CA THR A 978 63.50 -43.17 45.08
C THR A 978 64.77 -43.37 44.24
N ASN A 979 64.71 -43.16 42.92
CA ASN A 979 65.88 -43.15 42.04
C ASN A 979 66.59 -41.78 41.97
N ALA A 980 65.99 -40.73 42.54
CA ALA A 980 66.55 -39.38 42.51
C ALA A 980 67.57 -39.15 43.63
N THR A 981 68.49 -38.21 43.44
CA THR A 981 69.53 -37.86 44.44
C THR A 981 69.22 -36.53 45.14
N ARG A 982 69.21 -36.52 46.49
CA ARG A 982 69.05 -35.30 47.30
C ARG A 982 70.12 -34.25 46.96
N ASP A 983 69.73 -32.98 46.94
CA ASP A 983 70.52 -31.78 46.63
C ASP A 983 71.09 -31.72 45.19
N VAL A 984 70.77 -32.71 44.36
CA VAL A 984 71.10 -32.75 42.92
C VAL A 984 69.83 -32.65 42.10
N ASP A 985 68.86 -33.50 42.42
CA ASP A 985 67.62 -33.66 41.69
C ASP A 985 66.44 -33.02 42.45
N TYR A 986 66.39 -33.17 43.78
CA TYR A 986 65.39 -32.58 44.68
C TYR A 986 66.01 -32.03 45.98
N THR A 987 65.29 -31.16 46.68
CA THR A 987 65.58 -30.75 48.07
C THR A 987 64.48 -31.22 49.02
N LEU A 988 64.87 -31.43 50.28
CA LEU A 988 63.96 -31.65 51.41
C LEU A 988 64.31 -30.60 52.46
N GLU A 989 63.33 -29.76 52.79
CA GLU A 989 63.50 -28.64 53.71
C GLU A 989 62.31 -28.57 54.66
N TYR A 990 62.58 -28.57 55.97
CA TYR A 990 61.57 -28.27 56.97
C TYR A 990 61.33 -26.77 57.08
N MET A 991 60.07 -26.36 57.02
CA MET A 991 59.62 -24.98 57.01
C MET A 991 58.64 -24.73 58.17
N VAL A 992 58.86 -23.65 58.92
CA VAL A 992 57.91 -23.17 59.93
C VAL A 992 57.16 -21.96 59.37
N PRO A 993 55.82 -22.01 59.26
CA PRO A 993 55.04 -20.87 58.77
C PRO A 993 55.27 -19.60 59.60
N GLY A 994 55.60 -18.48 58.94
CA GLY A 994 55.63 -17.14 59.54
C GLY A 994 56.91 -16.70 60.25
N ILE A 995 58.00 -17.49 60.21
CA ILE A 995 59.29 -17.11 60.80
C ILE A 995 60.41 -17.37 59.79
N GLU A 996 60.96 -16.31 59.17
CA GLU A 996 62.16 -16.42 58.34
C GLU A 996 63.42 -16.65 59.21
N GLY A 997 64.18 -17.71 58.93
CA GLY A 997 65.57 -17.85 59.39
C GLY A 997 65.83 -18.62 60.70
N LEU A 998 64.95 -19.54 61.10
CA LEU A 998 65.25 -20.52 62.16
C LEU A 998 65.18 -21.95 61.60
N GLU A 999 66.36 -22.54 61.38
CA GLU A 999 66.54 -23.99 61.21
C GLU A 999 66.35 -24.69 62.57
N ASP A 1000 65.62 -25.81 62.58
CA ASP A 1000 65.53 -26.80 63.68
C ASP A 1000 65.17 -26.28 65.09
N VAL A 1001 63.88 -26.02 65.33
CA VAL A 1001 63.33 -26.05 66.70
C VAL A 1001 62.49 -27.31 66.85
N GLU A 1002 62.98 -28.34 67.53
CA GLU A 1002 62.27 -29.58 67.81
C GLU A 1002 60.94 -29.30 68.57
N GLY A 1003 59.78 -29.51 67.92
CA GLY A 1003 58.44 -29.39 68.53
C GLY A 1003 57.54 -28.23 68.08
N ALA A 1004 57.92 -27.46 67.05
CA ALA A 1004 57.05 -26.52 66.35
C ALA A 1004 56.16 -27.21 65.30
N GLU A 1005 54.93 -26.73 65.10
CA GLU A 1005 54.09 -27.19 64.00
C GLU A 1005 54.59 -26.54 62.70
N GLY A 1006 55.03 -27.36 61.75
CA GLY A 1006 55.58 -26.93 60.46
C GLY A 1006 55.49 -28.04 59.42
N PHE A 1007 56.00 -27.79 58.23
CA PHE A 1007 55.87 -28.68 57.06
C PHE A 1007 57.23 -29.01 56.47
N THR A 1008 57.41 -30.22 55.95
CA THR A 1008 58.55 -30.52 55.08
C THR A 1008 58.14 -30.34 53.62
N ALA A 1009 58.94 -29.58 52.87
CA ALA A 1009 58.78 -29.40 51.44
C ALA A 1009 59.73 -30.29 50.66
N LEU A 1010 59.18 -31.11 49.77
CA LEU A 1010 59.89 -31.81 48.72
C LEU A 1010 59.84 -30.97 47.44
N THR A 1011 60.97 -30.36 47.07
CA THR A 1011 61.07 -29.49 45.88
C THR A 1011 61.95 -30.13 44.82
N TRP A 1012 61.44 -30.23 43.60
CA TRP A 1012 62.24 -30.72 42.47
C TRP A 1012 63.09 -29.58 41.88
N ILE A 1013 64.41 -29.56 42.13
CA ILE A 1013 65.26 -28.40 41.78
C ILE A 1013 65.84 -28.43 40.36
N LYS A 1014 65.77 -29.58 39.68
CA LYS A 1014 66.33 -29.72 38.34
C LYS A 1014 65.36 -29.16 37.30
N LYS A 1015 65.80 -28.15 36.54
CA LYS A 1015 65.11 -27.76 35.30
C LYS A 1015 65.24 -28.94 34.33
N PRO A 1016 64.14 -29.48 33.77
CA PRO A 1016 64.27 -30.30 32.58
C PRO A 1016 65.00 -29.44 31.55
N ILE A 1017 66.12 -29.91 31.02
CA ILE A 1017 66.79 -29.25 29.90
C ILE A 1017 65.93 -29.53 28.66
N VAL A 1018 64.82 -28.82 28.53
CA VAL A 1018 64.18 -28.61 27.25
C VAL A 1018 64.87 -27.40 26.65
N THR A 1019 65.72 -27.65 25.66
CA THR A 1019 66.27 -26.57 24.83
C THR A 1019 65.07 -25.83 24.22
N VAL A 1020 64.94 -24.57 24.62
CA VAL A 1020 63.86 -23.67 24.24
C VAL A 1020 63.64 -23.68 22.72
N SER A 1021 62.42 -23.98 22.31
CA SER A 1021 61.72 -23.06 21.42
C SER A 1021 60.51 -22.58 22.19
N THR A 1022 60.46 -21.28 22.44
CA THR A 1022 59.32 -20.52 22.93
C THR A 1022 58.02 -21.07 22.36
N ARG A 1023 56.96 -21.16 23.20
CA ARG A 1023 55.54 -21.35 22.84
C ARG A 1023 55.38 -21.57 21.33
N ALA A 1024 55.23 -22.81 20.88
CA ALA A 1024 54.79 -23.00 19.51
C ALA A 1024 53.43 -22.28 19.44
N LEU A 1025 53.38 -21.20 18.66
CA LEU A 1025 52.12 -20.57 18.29
C LEU A 1025 51.30 -21.68 17.64
N GLY A 1026 50.31 -22.21 18.37
CA GLY A 1026 49.54 -23.37 17.91
C GLY A 1026 49.38 -24.53 18.89
N ASP A 1027 49.99 -24.56 20.08
CA ASP A 1027 49.75 -25.61 21.10
C ASP A 1027 48.67 -25.12 22.10
N ALA A 1028 47.41 -25.50 21.85
CA ALA A 1028 46.26 -24.99 22.57
C ALA A 1028 45.82 -25.91 23.71
N ASN A 1029 46.13 -27.20 23.66
CA ASN A 1029 45.85 -28.15 24.74
C ASN A 1029 46.97 -28.21 25.80
N GLY A 1030 48.18 -27.74 25.48
CA GLY A 1030 49.34 -27.72 26.36
C GLY A 1030 50.00 -29.08 26.54
N ASP A 1031 49.86 -29.98 25.57
CA ASP A 1031 50.45 -31.32 25.55
C ASP A 1031 51.85 -31.37 24.89
N TYR A 1032 52.35 -30.21 24.43
CA TYR A 1032 53.64 -30.02 23.75
C TYR A 1032 53.74 -30.65 22.36
N ARG A 1033 52.61 -30.91 21.71
CA ARG A 1033 52.51 -31.21 20.28
C ARG A 1033 51.69 -30.10 19.61
N VAL A 1034 51.88 -29.93 18.31
CA VAL A 1034 50.96 -29.13 17.48
C VAL A 1034 50.31 -30.14 16.54
N ASP A 1035 49.09 -30.51 16.84
CA ASP A 1035 48.36 -31.53 16.11
C ASP A 1035 46.93 -31.07 15.71
N GLU A 1036 46.18 -31.99 15.13
CA GLU A 1036 44.82 -31.71 14.65
C GLU A 1036 43.86 -31.31 15.79
N LEU A 1037 44.17 -31.68 17.03
CA LEU A 1037 43.39 -31.32 18.22
C LEU A 1037 43.64 -29.86 18.58
N ASP A 1038 44.87 -29.37 18.44
CA ASP A 1038 45.18 -27.95 18.66
C ASP A 1038 44.54 -27.04 17.62
N ALA A 1039 44.52 -27.47 16.35
CA ALA A 1039 43.83 -26.74 15.29
C ALA A 1039 42.32 -26.62 15.59
N LYS A 1040 41.71 -27.68 16.15
CA LYS A 1040 40.29 -27.67 16.57
C LYS A 1040 40.06 -26.77 17.79
N LEU A 1041 40.98 -26.77 18.76
CA LEU A 1041 40.92 -25.92 19.95
C LEU A 1041 41.15 -24.44 19.64
N MET A 1042 42.04 -24.12 18.70
CA MET A 1042 42.22 -22.75 18.22
C MET A 1042 41.03 -22.26 17.39
N ALA A 1043 40.48 -23.10 16.50
CA ALA A 1043 39.30 -22.76 15.70
C ALA A 1043 38.05 -22.52 16.57
N ALA A 1044 37.89 -23.30 17.64
CA ALA A 1044 36.80 -23.13 18.60
C ALA A 1044 36.89 -21.82 19.42
N ASN A 1045 38.11 -21.34 19.70
CA ASN A 1045 38.32 -20.12 20.48
C ASN A 1045 38.13 -18.83 19.67
N TRP A 1046 38.36 -18.81 18.35
CA TRP A 1046 38.39 -17.57 17.54
C TRP A 1046 37.35 -17.46 16.40
N GLY A 1047 36.52 -18.48 16.15
CA GLY A 1047 35.29 -18.31 15.37
C GLY A 1047 35.44 -18.01 13.86
N GLN A 1048 36.47 -18.52 13.17
CA GLN A 1048 36.60 -18.40 11.71
C GLN A 1048 36.82 -19.77 11.03
N SER A 1049 36.18 -19.98 9.87
CA SER A 1049 36.31 -21.20 9.04
C SER A 1049 37.33 -21.00 7.91
N GLY A 1050 38.45 -21.73 7.95
CA GLY A 1050 39.43 -21.79 6.88
C GLY A 1050 40.46 -22.90 7.13
N ASP A 1051 40.99 -23.50 6.07
CA ASP A 1051 41.96 -24.60 6.11
C ASP A 1051 43.35 -24.06 6.50
N TRP A 1052 43.83 -24.41 7.70
CA TRP A 1052 45.14 -23.98 8.22
C TRP A 1052 46.07 -25.19 8.36
N LEU A 1053 46.78 -25.48 7.27
CA LEU A 1053 47.90 -26.42 7.20
C LEU A 1053 48.99 -25.77 6.31
N ASP A 1054 49.46 -24.60 6.72
CA ASP A 1054 50.72 -23.99 6.24
C ASP A 1054 51.37 -23.14 7.34
#